data_AF-A0A5P8PF21-F1
#
_entry.id   AF-A0A5P8PF21-F1
#
_cell.length_a   1.000
_cell.length_b   1.000
_cell.length_c   1.000
_cell.angle_alpha   90.00
_cell.angle_beta   90.00
_cell.angle_gamma   90.00
#
_symmetry.space_group_name_H-M   'P 1'
#
loop_
_entity.id
_entity.type
_entity.pdbx_description
1 polymer ?
#
loop_
_entity_poly.entity_id
_entity_poly.type
_entity_poly.pdbx_seq_one_letter_code
_entity_poly.pdbx_strand_id
1 'polypeptide(L)'
;MLYSLLNVLYCICWKLTIGVKAKEFKMANEPEASKIAEAVESDDTIASWITEANDGSETHQYQLGSHYLKLAESGIDREENAAKAVSWLIAASKRGHEEATAKLRHCVSTDTGITDANKSEVTWCLNTTASEKKIRTAAKSLFTKISGSQGGALSTHEYVEAVKALTAGHEKEQKLLLAAGRKIGSTITENDFVKTMSKKIQGTLTLTSDEMDETTAAYASAGILQKIFVYPKQTGSIIVDQVLEYASKEGLNAALSLIPTNQIYLLALLFLYSYLTPGFLFLVIPLMVFYISALVLLIATLQMFYKKRKQKDATTLTKMLQQQFDMDIDMESTESQYTWNSLTPYLVYFTGLPIMILSLSLANKNYIPCAEFLVVSLVMTGFSFVGLSDSHDHLTLLAIASHAFASLPIFLSKMPNIPVVSKLLAVLTRPIYSLELGLGVAFNVSIPSVVYMLIPLLLFRMAMRGSWSGIYKALIPHLVCFFWFNISTTVFPFTTWTGIARATFGYMLLPVLVPLSLFIAFFGMIYLIYQLMQTEMVGKLFVTAILFAVPILLTQTKTFVKKGGKESPKAQKIKKIVMITFSVLGILPLLFVRIPSLMEKKSLSLSWDDYKELCIPSEGLVAPFQLRCRDFLGTKVQWKGFVEQVKITKVENTADSVIKTLPSILSEPLSCIYGERIGECDPKTMSKRALKHCQLVRDTGRTCHLGSHNQLTFSLTVKVEDTVLNLEAGSSFQSRLMALLPGDELEFSGTLADVGTASPSLKLKSVTCVSRELPLIADIEEDLDEDMFFKMVNEAIALTFNFGLFPILSYSAQ
;
A
#
# COMPACT_ATOMS: atom_id res chain seq x y z
N MET A 1 9.33 -12.95 14.61
CA MET A 1 10.59 -12.17 14.78
C MET A 1 10.34 -10.68 15.03
N LEU A 2 9.49 -9.98 14.26
CA LEU A 2 9.10 -8.58 14.54
C LEU A 2 8.42 -8.38 15.91
N TYR A 3 7.59 -9.33 16.34
CA TYR A 3 6.91 -9.25 17.65
C TYR A 3 7.88 -9.35 18.84
N SER A 4 8.98 -10.09 18.69
CA SER A 4 10.07 -10.15 19.69
C SER A 4 10.92 -8.89 19.70
N LEU A 5 11.17 -8.27 18.54
CA LEU A 5 11.87 -6.99 18.45
C LEU A 5 11.03 -5.86 19.05
N LEU A 6 9.71 -5.86 18.86
CA LEU A 6 8.78 -4.91 19.48
C LEU A 6 8.72 -5.06 21.00
N ASN A 7 8.67 -6.29 21.53
CA ASN A 7 8.71 -6.53 22.99
C ASN A 7 10.08 -6.19 23.61
N VAL A 8 11.18 -6.41 22.89
CA VAL A 8 12.52 -6.00 23.33
C VAL A 8 12.64 -4.47 23.31
N LEU A 9 12.14 -3.79 22.30
CA LEU A 9 12.06 -2.31 22.25
C LEU A 9 11.14 -1.76 23.34
N TYR A 10 10.01 -2.40 23.64
CA TYR A 10 9.10 -2.00 24.72
C TYR A 10 9.72 -2.21 26.11
N CYS A 11 10.43 -3.33 26.32
CA CYS A 11 11.19 -3.59 27.56
C CYS A 11 12.40 -2.65 27.73
N ILE A 12 13.07 -2.28 26.64
CA ILE A 12 14.19 -1.32 26.66
C ILE A 12 13.65 0.11 26.91
N CYS A 13 12.51 0.47 26.32
CA CYS A 13 11.86 1.76 26.53
C CYS A 13 11.30 1.91 27.97
N TRP A 14 10.77 0.83 28.56
CA TRP A 14 10.35 0.78 29.97
C TRP A 14 11.55 0.88 30.92
N LYS A 15 12.66 0.19 30.65
CA LYS A 15 13.88 0.26 31.48
C LYS A 15 14.63 1.60 31.37
N LEU A 16 14.45 2.36 30.28
CA LEU A 16 15.05 3.68 30.10
C LEU A 16 14.25 4.81 30.77
N THR A 17 12.97 4.60 31.11
CA THR A 17 12.12 5.61 31.78
C THR A 17 12.16 5.53 33.31
N ILE A 18 12.67 4.44 33.90
CA ILE A 18 12.79 4.29 35.36
C ILE A 18 14.23 3.89 35.69
N GLY A 19 15.13 4.86 35.55
CA GLY A 19 16.53 4.78 35.96
C GLY A 19 16.90 5.91 36.92
N VAL A 20 15.99 6.26 37.86
CA VAL A 20 16.31 7.20 38.93
C VAL A 20 17.19 6.45 39.94
N LYS A 21 18.48 6.80 39.99
CA LYS A 21 19.35 6.46 41.12
C LYS A 21 18.71 7.03 42.39
N ALA A 22 18.07 6.18 43.18
CA ALA A 22 17.80 6.46 44.58
C ALA A 22 19.16 6.44 45.31
N LYS A 23 19.69 7.64 45.61
CA LYS A 23 20.78 7.79 46.56
C LYS A 23 20.11 7.88 47.94
N GLU A 24 20.20 6.82 48.73
CA GLU A 24 19.77 6.83 50.12
C GLU A 24 20.51 7.95 50.87
N PHE A 25 19.78 8.98 51.29
CA PHE A 25 20.29 10.02 52.18
C PHE A 25 20.04 9.53 53.61
N LYS A 26 21.10 9.08 54.29
CA LYS A 26 21.05 8.82 55.73
C LYS A 26 20.87 10.14 56.47
N MET A 27 19.80 10.25 57.26
CA MET A 27 19.69 11.29 58.29
C MET A 27 20.69 10.99 59.39
N ALA A 28 21.75 11.79 59.45
CA ALA A 28 22.55 11.98 60.66
C ALA A 28 22.15 13.33 61.25
N ASN A 29 21.69 13.32 62.51
CA ASN A 29 21.44 14.53 63.29
C ASN A 29 22.80 15.09 63.75
N GLU A 30 23.23 16.17 63.12
CA GLU A 30 24.34 17.03 63.57
C GLU A 30 23.82 18.46 63.84
N PRO A 31 24.43 19.18 64.80
CA PRO A 31 23.84 20.37 65.41
C PRO A 31 23.71 21.57 64.45
N GLU A 32 22.58 22.28 64.53
CA GLU A 32 22.13 23.39 63.64
C GLU A 32 23.14 24.52 63.42
N ALA A 33 24.06 24.77 64.36
CA ALA A 33 25.05 25.82 64.24
C ALA A 33 26.14 25.54 63.19
N SER A 34 26.39 24.26 62.86
CA SER A 34 27.37 23.86 61.84
C SER A 34 26.84 24.01 60.41
N LYS A 35 25.53 23.76 60.20
CA LYS A 35 24.88 23.86 58.88
C LYS A 35 24.80 25.29 58.35
N ILE A 36 24.65 26.27 59.24
CA ILE A 36 24.56 27.68 58.88
C ILE A 36 25.91 28.22 58.40
N ALA A 37 27.02 27.79 59.02
CA ALA A 37 28.37 28.19 58.64
C ALA A 37 28.86 27.55 57.32
N GLU A 38 28.34 26.36 56.96
CA GLU A 38 28.63 25.69 55.68
C GLU A 38 27.73 26.15 54.53
N ALA A 39 26.59 26.78 54.82
CA ALA A 39 25.60 27.19 53.82
C ALA A 39 25.83 28.59 53.25
N VAL A 40 26.59 29.44 53.96
CA VAL A 40 26.84 30.84 53.62
C VAL A 40 28.22 30.96 52.96
N GLU A 41 28.24 31.27 51.66
CA GLU A 41 29.48 31.60 50.95
C GLU A 41 29.98 32.99 51.36
N SER A 42 31.26 33.30 51.14
CA SER A 42 31.82 34.60 51.56
C SER A 42 31.19 35.78 50.82
N ASP A 43 31.02 36.92 51.50
CA ASP A 43 30.38 38.12 50.92
C ASP A 43 31.08 38.59 49.63
N ASP A 44 32.40 38.44 49.53
CA ASP A 44 33.18 38.76 48.32
C ASP A 44 32.81 37.86 47.12
N THR A 45 32.53 36.57 47.36
CA THR A 45 32.12 35.63 46.30
C THR A 45 30.68 35.87 45.85
N ILE A 46 29.78 36.18 46.78
CA ILE A 46 28.39 36.53 46.47
C ILE A 46 28.33 37.83 45.68
N ALA A 47 29.12 38.84 46.06
CA ALA A 47 29.22 40.10 45.33
C ALA A 47 29.70 39.87 43.88
N SER A 48 30.72 39.03 43.69
CA SER A 48 31.20 38.61 42.37
C SER A 48 30.14 37.85 41.56
N TRP A 49 29.39 36.94 42.19
CA TRP A 49 28.31 36.24 41.51
C TRP A 49 27.17 37.18 41.12
N ILE A 50 26.83 38.17 41.95
CA ILE A 50 25.80 39.17 41.65
C ILE A 50 26.20 40.01 40.44
N THR A 51 27.45 40.46 40.35
CA THR A 51 27.90 41.23 39.19
C THR A 51 27.80 40.40 37.91
N GLU A 52 28.33 39.18 37.92
CA GLU A 52 28.33 38.29 36.74
C GLU A 52 26.91 37.78 36.38
N ALA A 53 26.05 37.55 37.36
CA ALA A 53 24.67 37.14 37.14
C ALA A 53 23.81 38.28 36.56
N ASN A 54 24.07 39.52 36.97
CA ASN A 54 23.44 40.72 36.41
C ASN A 54 23.91 40.97 34.96
N ASP A 55 25.17 40.67 34.67
CA ASP A 55 25.72 40.69 33.30
C ASP A 55 25.18 39.53 32.45
N GLY A 56 24.43 38.61 33.06
CA GLY A 56 23.66 37.57 32.38
C GLY A 56 24.32 36.20 32.37
N SER A 57 25.34 35.95 33.18
CA SER A 57 25.96 34.62 33.23
C SER A 57 24.98 33.56 33.78
N GLU A 58 24.62 32.57 32.96
CA GLU A 58 23.66 31.53 33.35
C GLU A 58 24.15 30.66 34.52
N THR A 59 25.46 30.44 34.58
CA THR A 59 26.12 29.67 35.64
C THR A 59 26.09 30.41 36.97
N HIS A 60 26.39 31.71 36.97
CA HIS A 60 26.34 32.54 38.18
C HIS A 60 24.90 32.81 38.65
N GLN A 61 23.94 32.96 37.73
CA GLN A 61 22.51 32.99 38.06
C GLN A 61 22.05 31.70 38.75
N TYR A 62 22.51 30.55 38.27
CA TYR A 62 22.26 29.26 38.92
C TYR A 62 22.94 29.15 40.29
N GLN A 63 24.20 29.58 40.42
CA GLN A 63 24.93 29.56 41.69
C GLN A 63 24.24 30.43 42.75
N LEU A 64 23.80 31.64 42.40
CA LEU A 64 22.99 32.49 43.29
C LEU A 64 21.65 31.83 43.66
N GLY A 65 20.91 31.34 42.67
CA GLY A 65 19.65 30.65 42.90
C GLY A 65 19.81 29.43 43.81
N SER A 66 20.91 28.68 43.66
CA SER A 66 21.27 27.57 44.52
C SER A 66 21.63 28.01 45.93
N HIS A 67 22.39 29.09 46.09
CA HIS A 67 22.82 29.60 47.38
C HIS A 67 21.61 30.05 48.19
N TYR A 68 20.74 30.89 47.62
CA TYR A 68 19.51 31.32 48.28
C TYR A 68 18.56 30.16 48.60
N LEU A 69 18.50 29.12 47.74
CA LEU A 69 17.69 27.94 48.03
C LEU A 69 18.21 27.19 49.26
N LYS A 70 19.53 27.02 49.40
CA LYS A 70 20.16 26.41 50.59
C LYS A 70 19.91 27.22 51.86
N LEU A 71 19.95 28.55 51.79
CA LEU A 71 19.63 29.43 52.93
C LEU A 71 18.18 29.24 53.38
N ALA A 72 17.25 29.16 52.42
CA ALA A 72 15.85 28.91 52.71
C ALA A 72 15.59 27.52 53.31
N GLU A 73 16.26 26.48 52.80
CA GLU A 73 16.21 25.12 53.35
C GLU A 73 16.83 25.01 54.76
N SER A 74 17.77 25.91 55.08
CA SER A 74 18.41 26.01 56.41
C SER A 74 17.60 26.86 57.41
N GLY A 75 16.47 27.44 56.99
CA GLY A 75 15.58 28.22 57.86
C GLY A 75 15.92 29.71 58.01
N ILE A 76 16.96 30.20 57.33
CA ILE A 76 17.38 31.61 57.37
C ILE A 76 16.50 32.40 56.40
N ASP A 77 15.72 33.37 56.90
CA ASP A 77 14.81 34.22 56.13
C ASP A 77 14.06 33.45 55.03
N ARG A 78 13.46 32.33 55.43
CA ARG A 78 12.99 31.26 54.55
C ARG A 78 12.13 31.76 53.39
N GLU A 79 11.18 32.66 53.63
CA GLU A 79 10.28 33.17 52.59
C GLU A 79 10.99 34.09 51.59
N GLU A 80 11.82 35.02 52.08
CA GLU A 80 12.56 35.97 51.25
C GLU A 80 13.62 35.27 50.40
N ASN A 81 14.38 34.37 51.02
CA ASN A 81 15.41 33.60 50.33
C ASN A 81 14.81 32.59 49.35
N ALA A 82 13.67 31.97 49.65
CA ALA A 82 12.97 31.11 48.71
C ALA A 82 12.46 31.90 47.49
N ALA A 83 11.93 33.12 47.68
CA ALA A 83 11.51 33.97 46.57
C ALA A 83 12.70 34.41 45.69
N LYS A 84 13.81 34.84 46.30
CA LYS A 84 15.05 35.18 45.59
C LYS A 84 15.61 33.98 44.85
N ALA A 85 15.65 32.81 45.48
CA ALA A 85 16.09 31.57 44.86
C ALA A 85 15.30 31.26 43.59
N VAL A 86 13.97 31.27 43.67
CA VAL A 86 13.10 30.98 42.53
C VAL A 86 13.29 32.02 41.41
N SER A 87 13.44 33.31 41.73
CA SER A 87 13.69 34.34 40.70
C SER A 87 15.00 34.10 39.91
N TRP A 88 16.10 33.79 40.59
CA TRP A 88 17.39 33.50 39.96
C TRP A 88 17.39 32.18 39.21
N LEU A 89 16.74 31.15 39.76
CA LEU A 89 16.57 29.86 39.10
C LEU A 89 15.69 29.97 37.85
N ILE A 90 14.65 30.83 37.84
CA ILE A 90 13.86 31.14 36.64
C ILE A 90 14.74 31.82 35.59
N ALA A 91 15.55 32.81 35.98
CA ALA A 91 16.45 33.52 35.06
C ALA A 91 17.45 32.56 34.39
N ALA A 92 18.14 31.72 35.18
CA ALA A 92 19.05 30.69 34.68
C ALA A 92 18.32 29.64 33.82
N SER A 93 17.14 29.20 34.27
CA SER A 93 16.34 28.21 33.55
C SER A 93 15.88 28.73 32.19
N LYS A 94 15.44 30.00 32.10
CA LYS A 94 15.02 30.65 30.84
C LYS A 94 16.13 30.70 29.79
N ARG A 95 17.41 30.73 30.21
CA ARG A 95 18.58 30.67 29.31
C ARG A 95 18.94 29.24 28.87
N GLY A 96 18.36 28.22 29.51
CA GLY A 96 18.58 26.82 29.16
C GLY A 96 19.42 26.04 30.16
N HIS A 97 19.70 26.58 31.35
CA HIS A 97 20.45 25.85 32.38
C HIS A 97 19.63 24.66 32.92
N GLU A 98 20.12 23.44 32.68
CA GLU A 98 19.40 22.20 33.01
C GLU A 98 19.29 22.00 34.52
N GLU A 99 20.38 22.20 35.28
CA GLU A 99 20.36 22.04 36.73
C GLU A 99 19.46 23.05 37.44
N ALA A 100 19.37 24.30 36.94
CA ALA A 100 18.43 25.29 37.44
C ALA A 100 16.98 24.82 37.24
N THR A 101 16.69 24.20 36.09
CA THR A 101 15.37 23.61 35.81
C THR A 101 15.06 22.42 36.73
N ALA A 102 16.08 21.62 37.08
CA ALA A 102 15.94 20.53 38.05
C ALA A 102 15.66 21.08 39.47
N LYS A 103 16.31 22.17 39.89
CA LYS A 103 16.04 22.84 41.17
C LYS A 103 14.66 23.49 41.21
N LEU A 104 14.19 24.09 40.10
CA LEU A 104 12.80 24.57 40.02
C LEU A 104 11.79 23.43 40.18
N ARG A 105 12.09 22.23 39.64
CA ARG A 105 11.23 21.05 39.84
C ARG A 105 11.17 20.64 41.31
N HIS A 106 12.30 20.70 42.01
CA HIS A 106 12.37 20.49 43.45
C HIS A 106 11.54 21.53 44.20
N CYS A 107 11.71 22.83 43.93
CA CYS A 107 10.91 23.91 44.50
C CYS A 107 9.40 23.73 44.33
N VAL A 108 8.95 23.23 43.17
CA VAL A 108 7.52 22.91 42.94
C VAL A 108 7.06 21.71 43.76
N SER A 109 7.90 20.67 43.91
CA SER A 109 7.56 19.48 44.70
C SER A 109 7.50 19.75 46.21
N THR A 110 8.29 20.72 46.70
CA THR A 110 8.37 21.11 48.11
C THR A 110 7.59 22.39 48.43
N ASP A 111 6.84 22.92 47.45
CA ASP A 111 6.11 24.20 47.52
C ASP A 111 6.95 25.37 48.10
N THR A 112 8.22 25.42 47.71
CA THR A 112 9.20 26.37 48.26
C THR A 112 9.40 27.55 47.31
N GLY A 113 8.99 28.75 47.72
CA GLY A 113 9.18 29.99 46.94
C GLY A 113 8.28 30.13 45.72
N ILE A 114 7.30 29.23 45.54
CA ILE A 114 6.29 29.29 44.48
C ILE A 114 5.18 30.24 44.91
N THR A 115 4.85 31.19 44.04
CA THR A 115 3.80 32.19 44.26
C THR A 115 2.91 32.26 43.03
N ASP A 116 1.67 32.76 43.17
CA ASP A 116 0.78 32.92 42.02
C ASP A 116 1.38 33.81 40.91
N ALA A 117 2.27 34.74 41.28
CA ALA A 117 2.99 35.62 40.36
C ALA A 117 4.04 34.88 39.51
N ASN A 118 4.80 33.94 40.09
CA ASN A 118 5.88 33.22 39.39
C ASN A 118 5.46 31.86 38.80
N LYS A 119 4.30 31.34 39.21
CA LYS A 119 3.79 30.01 38.84
C LYS A 119 3.73 29.76 37.33
N SER A 120 3.30 30.74 36.55
CA SER A 120 3.22 30.62 35.10
C SER A 120 4.61 30.46 34.45
N GLU A 121 5.60 31.21 34.93
CA GLU A 121 6.97 31.16 34.44
C GLU A 121 7.67 29.85 34.83
N VAL A 122 7.46 29.39 36.08
CA VAL A 122 7.98 28.11 36.55
C VAL A 122 7.39 26.97 35.73
N THR A 123 6.07 26.99 35.49
CA THR A 123 5.38 25.98 34.66
C THR A 123 5.94 25.97 33.24
N TRP A 124 6.18 27.14 32.66
CA TRP A 124 6.81 27.26 31.34
C TRP A 124 8.24 26.70 31.33
N CYS A 125 9.04 27.01 32.35
CA CYS A 125 10.41 26.50 32.50
C CYS A 125 10.46 24.97 32.62
N LEU A 126 9.46 24.36 33.27
CA LEU A 126 9.40 22.90 33.44
C LEU A 126 8.90 22.17 32.20
N ASN A 127 8.01 22.79 31.42
CA ASN A 127 7.42 22.19 30.22
C ASN A 127 8.25 22.44 28.94
N THR A 128 9.19 23.38 28.96
CA THR A 128 10.04 23.73 27.81
C THR A 128 11.41 23.05 27.95
N THR A 129 11.89 22.42 26.87
CA THR A 129 13.22 21.76 26.87
C THR A 129 14.37 22.79 26.87
N ALA A 130 15.55 22.41 27.37
CA ALA A 130 16.71 23.32 27.41
C ALA A 130 17.12 23.82 26.01
N SER A 131 17.14 22.94 25.01
CA SER A 131 17.39 23.29 23.61
C SER A 131 16.35 24.28 23.07
N GLU A 132 15.06 24.08 23.36
CA GLU A 132 14.01 25.01 22.96
C GLU A 132 14.14 26.39 23.60
N LYS A 133 14.53 26.46 24.88
CA LYS A 133 14.78 27.73 25.57
C LYS A 133 15.93 28.50 24.93
N LYS A 134 17.03 27.81 24.60
CA LYS A 134 18.16 28.39 23.88
C LYS A 134 17.74 28.86 22.49
N ILE A 135 17.01 28.05 21.72
CA ILE A 135 16.48 28.45 20.41
C ILE A 135 15.59 29.71 20.50
N ARG A 136 14.70 29.77 21.48
CA ARG A 136 13.80 30.92 21.69
C ARG A 136 14.57 32.18 22.06
N THR A 137 15.60 32.05 22.90
CA THR A 137 16.51 33.15 23.24
C THR A 137 17.27 33.64 22.00
N ALA A 138 17.71 32.72 21.14
CA ALA A 138 18.43 33.03 19.90
C ALA A 138 17.53 33.80 18.93
N ALA A 139 16.31 33.29 18.76
CA ALA A 139 15.30 33.89 17.90
C ALA A 139 14.89 35.28 18.41
N LYS A 140 14.82 35.48 19.72
CA LYS A 140 14.57 36.78 20.35
C LYS A 140 15.71 37.76 20.04
N SER A 141 16.95 37.36 20.26
CA SER A 141 18.13 38.18 19.93
C SER A 141 18.18 38.51 18.43
N LEU A 142 17.87 37.54 17.57
CA LEU A 142 17.75 37.77 16.13
C LEU A 142 16.66 38.78 15.79
N PHE A 143 15.49 38.67 16.41
CA PHE A 143 14.41 39.63 16.21
C PHE A 143 14.80 41.04 16.65
N THR A 144 15.44 41.19 17.81
CA THR A 144 15.92 42.51 18.27
C THR A 144 16.93 43.14 17.32
N LYS A 145 17.77 42.32 16.68
CA LYS A 145 18.72 42.76 15.65
C LYS A 145 18.01 43.17 14.36
N ILE A 146 16.93 42.48 13.98
CA ILE A 146 16.07 42.82 12.83
C ILE A 146 15.27 44.09 13.09
N SER A 147 14.71 44.27 14.29
CA SER A 147 13.88 45.42 14.67
C SER A 147 14.66 46.71 14.88
N GLY A 148 15.99 46.63 14.98
CA GLY A 148 16.82 47.74 15.44
C GLY A 148 16.41 48.22 16.84
N SER A 149 16.69 49.49 17.14
CA SER A 149 16.42 50.12 18.44
C SER A 149 14.93 50.39 18.74
N GLN A 150 14.01 50.12 17.81
CA GLN A 150 12.59 50.44 18.00
C GLN A 150 11.78 49.37 18.75
N GLY A 151 12.30 48.15 18.93
CA GLY A 151 11.72 47.11 19.82
C GLY A 151 10.25 46.72 19.60
N GLY A 152 9.59 47.26 18.58
CA GLY A 152 8.16 47.15 18.31
C GLY A 152 7.82 46.16 17.20
N ALA A 153 6.53 46.00 16.94
CA ALA A 153 6.04 45.18 15.82
C ALA A 153 6.49 45.80 14.48
N LEU A 154 7.04 44.98 13.59
CA LEU A 154 7.48 45.41 12.26
C LEU A 154 6.39 45.17 11.23
N SER A 155 6.27 46.07 10.25
CA SER A 155 5.55 45.78 9.02
C SER A 155 6.31 44.76 8.18
N THR A 156 5.60 44.01 7.32
CA THR A 156 6.24 43.05 6.41
C THR A 156 7.34 43.68 5.54
N HIS A 157 7.17 44.94 5.11
CA HIS A 157 8.15 45.63 4.27
C HIS A 157 9.46 45.92 5.02
N GLU A 158 9.36 46.50 6.22
CA GLU A 158 10.51 46.79 7.08
C GLU A 158 11.27 45.51 7.45
N TYR A 159 10.53 44.43 7.76
CA TYR A 159 11.11 43.13 8.04
C TYR A 159 11.89 42.55 6.84
N VAL A 160 11.32 42.62 5.63
CA VAL A 160 11.98 42.09 4.41
C VAL A 160 13.28 42.85 4.14
N GLU A 161 13.29 44.17 4.32
CA GLU A 161 14.47 45.00 4.11
C GLU A 161 15.55 44.73 5.17
N ALA A 162 15.17 44.64 6.44
CA ALA A 162 16.09 44.33 7.54
C ALA A 162 16.70 42.93 7.41
N VAL A 163 15.91 41.91 7.02
CA VAL A 163 16.42 40.56 6.77
C VAL A 163 17.41 40.55 5.60
N LYS A 164 17.10 41.24 4.49
CA LYS A 164 18.01 41.35 3.33
C LYS A 164 19.35 41.98 3.70
N ALA A 165 19.36 42.99 4.57
CA ALA A 165 20.59 43.62 5.06
C ALA A 165 21.40 42.68 5.97
N LEU A 166 20.73 41.91 6.83
CA LEU A 166 21.39 41.02 7.79
C LEU A 166 21.97 39.74 7.18
N THR A 167 21.36 39.23 6.10
CA THR A 167 21.77 37.99 5.44
C THR A 167 22.52 38.22 4.13
N ALA A 168 23.18 39.38 3.97
CA ALA A 168 23.96 39.69 2.77
C ALA A 168 25.03 38.60 2.52
N GLY A 169 24.87 37.82 1.44
CA GLY A 169 25.74 36.68 1.10
C GLY A 169 25.20 35.29 1.49
N HIS A 170 24.11 35.20 2.27
CA HIS A 170 23.51 33.95 2.75
C HIS A 170 22.10 33.73 2.17
N GLU A 171 22.01 33.44 0.86
CA GLU A 171 20.75 33.38 0.12
C GLU A 171 19.73 32.36 0.68
N LYS A 172 20.19 31.23 1.24
CA LYS A 172 19.31 30.20 1.82
C LYS A 172 18.70 30.62 3.16
N GLU A 173 19.49 31.21 4.04
CA GLU A 173 19.03 31.70 5.35
C GLU A 173 18.05 32.86 5.17
N GLN A 174 18.35 33.77 4.23
CA GLN A 174 17.46 34.83 3.81
C GLN A 174 16.07 34.29 3.42
N LYS A 175 16.01 33.32 2.50
CA LYS A 175 14.74 32.71 2.05
C LYS A 175 13.97 32.10 3.22
N LEU A 176 14.65 31.42 4.13
CA LEU A 176 14.03 30.78 5.29
C LEU A 176 13.44 31.78 6.29
N LEU A 177 14.09 32.93 6.48
CA LEU A 177 13.61 34.02 7.35
C LEU A 177 12.49 34.83 6.70
N LEU A 178 12.56 35.11 5.41
CA LEU A 178 11.49 35.77 4.67
C LEU A 178 10.21 34.92 4.67
N ALA A 179 10.35 33.61 4.48
CA ALA A 179 9.23 32.68 4.55
C ALA A 179 8.59 32.63 5.96
N ALA A 180 9.41 32.70 7.01
CA ALA A 180 8.90 32.79 8.38
C ALA A 180 8.12 34.09 8.62
N GLY A 181 8.58 35.22 8.09
CA GLY A 181 7.87 36.50 8.15
C GLY A 181 6.53 36.47 7.41
N ARG A 182 6.50 35.90 6.19
CA ARG A 182 5.27 35.72 5.41
C ARG A 182 4.23 34.83 6.12
N LYS A 183 4.69 33.82 6.86
CA LYS A 183 3.81 32.94 7.65
C LYS A 183 3.07 33.68 8.76
N ILE A 184 3.73 34.66 9.38
CA ILE A 184 3.20 35.40 10.52
C ILE A 184 2.12 36.40 10.08
N GLY A 185 2.33 37.07 8.94
CA GLY A 185 1.35 37.97 8.34
C GLY A 185 1.86 39.41 8.20
N SER A 186 0.94 40.37 8.27
CA SER A 186 1.21 41.79 7.98
C SER A 186 2.00 42.52 9.08
N THR A 187 1.82 42.11 10.34
CA THR A 187 2.51 42.68 11.51
C THR A 187 3.28 41.57 12.22
N ILE A 188 4.61 41.69 12.26
CA ILE A 188 5.49 40.68 12.84
C ILE A 188 5.88 41.13 14.25
N THR A 189 5.41 40.41 15.26
CA THR A 189 5.77 40.63 16.67
C THR A 189 6.91 39.71 17.11
N GLU A 190 7.66 40.10 18.15
CA GLU A 190 8.74 39.27 18.73
C GLU A 190 8.21 37.88 19.13
N ASN A 191 7.09 37.83 19.84
CA ASN A 191 6.50 36.59 20.32
C ASN A 191 6.08 35.66 19.17
N ASP A 192 5.47 36.21 18.12
CA ASP A 192 5.04 35.42 16.96
C ASP A 192 6.23 34.92 16.14
N PHE A 193 7.28 35.74 16.02
CA PHE A 193 8.52 35.35 15.37
C PHE A 193 9.23 34.23 16.13
N VAL A 194 9.46 34.41 17.44
CA VAL A 194 10.11 33.42 18.31
C VAL A 194 9.34 32.10 18.29
N LYS A 195 8.01 32.15 18.39
CA LYS A 195 7.15 30.96 18.36
C LYS A 195 7.21 30.25 16.99
N THR A 196 7.18 31.00 15.89
CA THR A 196 7.26 30.44 14.53
C THR A 196 8.61 29.76 14.29
N MET A 197 9.70 30.42 14.70
CA MET A 197 11.07 29.91 14.57
C MET A 197 11.29 28.66 15.42
N SER A 198 10.88 28.70 16.69
CA SER A 198 10.95 27.56 17.62
C SER A 198 10.18 26.36 17.08
N LYS A 199 8.94 26.55 16.64
CA LYS A 199 8.12 25.46 16.06
C LYS A 199 8.71 24.88 14.77
N LYS A 200 9.30 25.74 13.92
CA LYS A 200 9.97 25.33 12.68
C LYS A 200 11.20 24.47 12.98
N ILE A 201 12.05 24.90 13.91
CA ILE A 201 13.27 24.19 14.29
C ILE A 201 12.95 22.84 14.96
N GLN A 202 11.84 22.74 15.68
CA GLN A 202 11.36 21.49 16.27
C GLN A 202 10.58 20.57 15.32
N GLY A 203 10.26 21.04 14.11
CA GLY A 203 9.49 20.25 13.13
C GLY A 203 7.99 20.14 13.41
N THR A 204 7.44 20.98 14.29
CA THR A 204 5.99 21.09 14.54
C THR A 204 5.29 22.03 13.55
N LEU A 205 6.06 22.89 12.87
CA LEU A 205 5.58 23.78 11.82
C LEU A 205 6.48 23.67 10.58
N THR A 206 5.88 23.44 9.41
CA THR A 206 6.58 23.45 8.12
C THR A 206 6.19 24.67 7.32
N LEU A 207 7.17 25.40 6.77
CA LEU A 207 6.92 26.49 5.82
C LEU A 207 6.62 25.91 4.43
N THR A 208 5.58 26.43 3.78
CA THR A 208 5.12 25.97 2.45
C THR A 208 6.07 26.43 1.35
N SER A 209 6.03 25.77 0.19
CA SER A 209 6.82 26.20 -0.97
C SER A 209 6.43 27.61 -1.41
N ASP A 210 5.14 27.95 -1.36
CA ASP A 210 4.62 29.28 -1.70
C ASP A 210 5.15 30.38 -0.76
N GLU A 211 5.40 30.04 0.51
CA GLU A 211 6.01 30.97 1.47
C GLU A 211 7.53 31.15 1.22
N MET A 212 8.20 30.13 0.67
CA MET A 212 9.66 30.09 0.46
C MET A 212 10.14 30.72 -0.85
N ASP A 213 9.29 30.82 -1.87
CA ASP A 213 9.72 31.31 -3.18
C ASP A 213 9.51 32.84 -3.36
N GLU A 214 10.59 33.54 -3.71
CA GLU A 214 10.54 34.76 -4.51
C GLU A 214 10.88 34.35 -5.95
N THR A 215 9.89 33.89 -6.70
CA THR A 215 10.10 33.64 -8.13
C THR A 215 10.52 34.95 -8.80
N THR A 216 11.58 34.93 -9.61
CA THR A 216 12.00 36.12 -10.38
C THR A 216 10.80 36.68 -11.15
N ALA A 217 10.63 38.01 -11.23
CA ALA A 217 9.50 38.62 -11.93
C ALA A 217 9.36 38.13 -13.39
N ALA A 218 10.49 37.77 -14.02
CA ALA A 218 10.56 37.14 -15.35
C ALA A 218 10.04 35.69 -15.38
N TYR A 219 10.25 34.90 -14.32
CA TYR A 219 9.70 33.55 -14.20
C TYR A 219 8.20 33.59 -13.90
N ALA A 220 7.76 34.48 -13.00
CA ALA A 220 6.35 34.60 -12.62
C ALA A 220 5.45 34.96 -13.83
N SER A 221 5.93 35.87 -14.68
CA SER A 221 5.22 36.37 -15.87
C SER A 221 5.32 35.48 -17.12
N ALA A 222 6.20 34.46 -17.13
CA ALA A 222 6.38 33.57 -18.27
C ALA A 222 5.23 32.55 -18.43
N GLY A 223 4.89 32.20 -19.68
CA GLY A 223 3.91 31.16 -20.00
C GLY A 223 4.39 29.75 -19.60
N ILE A 224 3.47 28.79 -19.45
CA ILE A 224 3.76 27.42 -18.94
C ILE A 224 4.87 26.72 -19.76
N LEU A 225 4.80 26.80 -21.09
CA LEU A 225 5.84 26.24 -21.97
C LEU A 225 7.18 26.96 -21.81
N GLN A 226 7.17 28.28 -21.67
CA GLN A 226 8.38 29.08 -21.52
C GLN A 226 9.05 28.83 -20.16
N LYS A 227 8.28 28.59 -19.10
CA LYS A 227 8.77 28.13 -17.79
C LYS A 227 9.50 26.79 -17.92
N ILE A 228 8.94 25.83 -18.66
CA ILE A 228 9.52 24.49 -18.83
C ILE A 228 10.80 24.52 -19.68
N PHE A 229 10.82 25.27 -20.78
CA PHE A 229 11.94 25.25 -21.73
C PHE A 229 13.05 26.27 -21.43
N VAL A 230 12.73 27.47 -20.92
CA VAL A 230 13.71 28.53 -20.65
C VAL A 230 14.28 28.42 -19.23
N TYR A 231 13.46 27.95 -18.27
CA TYR A 231 13.85 27.80 -16.87
C TYR A 231 13.67 26.36 -16.35
N PRO A 232 14.24 25.33 -17.03
CA PRO A 232 13.97 23.93 -16.72
C PRO A 232 14.37 23.54 -15.29
N LYS A 233 15.48 24.09 -14.78
CA LYS A 233 15.98 23.81 -13.43
C LYS A 233 15.10 24.41 -12.34
N GLN A 234 14.62 25.65 -12.53
CA GLN A 234 13.74 26.31 -11.56
C GLN A 234 12.35 25.67 -11.57
N THR A 235 11.80 25.40 -12.76
CA THR A 235 10.53 24.70 -12.92
C THR A 235 10.55 23.30 -12.33
N GLY A 236 11.64 22.54 -12.54
CA GLY A 236 11.81 21.23 -11.93
C GLY A 236 11.82 21.28 -10.40
N SER A 237 12.55 22.24 -9.80
CA SER A 237 12.58 22.40 -8.35
C SER A 237 11.20 22.73 -7.78
N ILE A 238 10.47 23.66 -8.40
CA ILE A 238 9.14 24.09 -7.95
C ILE A 238 8.14 22.95 -8.07
N ILE A 239 8.12 22.22 -9.19
CA ILE A 239 7.23 21.08 -9.39
C ILE A 239 7.52 19.99 -8.35
N VAL A 240 8.79 19.68 -8.11
CA VAL A 240 9.17 18.70 -7.08
C VAL A 240 8.70 19.15 -5.70
N ASP A 241 8.88 20.42 -5.35
CA ASP A 241 8.49 20.96 -4.05
C ASP A 241 6.96 20.97 -3.87
N GLN A 242 6.20 21.31 -4.91
CA GLN A 242 4.73 21.26 -4.91
C GLN A 242 4.19 19.82 -4.84
N VAL A 243 4.77 18.89 -5.59
CA VAL A 243 4.38 17.47 -5.57
C VAL A 243 4.65 16.88 -4.18
N LEU A 244 5.82 17.15 -3.60
CA LEU A 244 6.18 16.71 -2.26
C LEU A 244 5.25 17.32 -1.21
N GLU A 245 4.89 18.60 -1.34
CA GLU A 245 3.98 19.28 -0.42
C GLU A 245 2.54 18.72 -0.50
N TYR A 246 2.03 18.48 -1.71
CA TYR A 246 0.72 17.86 -1.91
C TYR A 246 0.68 16.43 -1.35
N ALA A 247 1.70 15.62 -1.67
CA ALA A 247 1.84 14.26 -1.13
C ALA A 247 1.92 14.25 0.41
N SER A 248 2.56 15.27 1.00
CA SER A 248 2.67 15.47 2.45
C SER A 248 1.36 15.84 3.13
N LYS A 249 0.60 16.79 2.58
CA LYS A 249 -0.64 17.30 3.20
C LYS A 249 -1.84 16.40 2.92
N GLU A 250 -2.03 16.02 1.67
CA GLU A 250 -3.27 15.40 1.20
C GLU A 250 -3.08 13.98 0.66
N GLY A 251 -1.84 13.53 0.44
CA GLY A 251 -1.56 12.25 -0.22
C GLY A 251 -2.19 11.04 0.48
N LEU A 252 -2.11 10.97 1.81
CA LEU A 252 -2.72 9.86 2.56
C LEU A 252 -4.26 9.94 2.54
N ASN A 253 -4.84 11.13 2.69
CA ASN A 253 -6.28 11.32 2.61
C ASN A 253 -6.82 11.00 1.21
N ALA A 254 -6.09 11.39 0.16
CA ALA A 254 -6.40 11.05 -1.22
C ALA A 254 -6.34 9.54 -1.46
N ALA A 255 -5.31 8.85 -0.97
CA ALA A 255 -5.22 7.40 -1.05
C ALA A 255 -6.35 6.69 -0.28
N LEU A 256 -6.71 7.19 0.90
CA LEU A 256 -7.82 6.68 1.69
C LEU A 256 -9.20 7.02 1.07
N SER A 257 -9.31 8.11 0.31
CA SER A 257 -10.54 8.47 -0.41
C SER A 257 -10.87 7.51 -1.56
N LEU A 258 -9.87 6.76 -2.05
CA LEU A 258 -10.09 5.67 -3.01
C LEU A 258 -10.79 4.46 -2.36
N ILE A 259 -10.86 4.40 -1.02
CA ILE A 259 -11.58 3.36 -0.26
C ILE A 259 -13.07 3.78 -0.15
N PRO A 260 -14.04 3.07 -0.75
CA PRO A 260 -15.39 3.63 -1.06
C PRO A 260 -16.38 3.81 0.12
N THR A 261 -16.16 4.72 1.08
CA THR A 261 -16.66 4.53 2.46
C THR A 261 -18.16 4.44 2.83
N ASN A 262 -19.20 4.95 2.13
CA ASN A 262 -20.56 4.93 2.78
C ASN A 262 -21.86 4.84 1.95
N GLN A 263 -21.92 5.19 0.66
CA GLN A 263 -23.20 5.08 -0.12
C GLN A 263 -23.09 4.20 -1.37
N ILE A 264 -21.86 4.05 -1.87
CA ILE A 264 -21.52 3.09 -2.92
C ILE A 264 -21.54 1.67 -2.35
N TYR A 265 -21.22 1.48 -1.06
CA TYR A 265 -21.19 0.15 -0.44
C TYR A 265 -22.53 -0.57 -0.44
N LEU A 266 -23.65 0.06 -0.06
CA LEU A 266 -24.90 -0.68 0.04
C LEU A 266 -25.42 -1.10 -1.34
N LEU A 267 -25.29 -0.21 -2.32
CA LEU A 267 -25.79 -0.44 -3.68
C LEU A 267 -24.84 -1.33 -4.50
N ALA A 268 -23.52 -1.14 -4.36
CA ALA A 268 -22.52 -2.03 -4.95
C ALA A 268 -22.55 -3.40 -4.27
N LEU A 269 -22.66 -3.51 -2.93
CA LEU A 269 -22.75 -4.80 -2.23
C LEU A 269 -24.00 -5.59 -2.63
N LEU A 270 -25.17 -4.96 -2.78
CA LEU A 270 -26.38 -5.63 -3.27
C LEU A 270 -26.25 -6.13 -4.72
N PHE A 271 -25.53 -5.37 -5.55
CA PHE A 271 -25.31 -5.68 -6.97
C PHE A 271 -24.18 -6.71 -7.19
N LEU A 272 -23.12 -6.63 -6.37
CA LEU A 272 -22.00 -7.57 -6.31
C LEU A 272 -22.49 -8.89 -5.69
N TYR A 273 -23.26 -8.89 -4.61
CA TYR A 273 -23.76 -10.11 -3.95
C TYR A 273 -24.55 -11.04 -4.88
N SER A 274 -25.23 -10.48 -5.89
CA SER A 274 -25.94 -11.24 -6.94
C SER A 274 -25.00 -11.94 -7.95
N TYR A 275 -23.72 -11.59 -7.99
CA TYR A 275 -22.76 -11.98 -9.03
C TYR A 275 -21.37 -12.38 -8.50
N LEU A 276 -21.18 -12.31 -7.18
CA LEU A 276 -19.93 -12.63 -6.50
C LEU A 276 -19.75 -14.15 -6.47
N THR A 277 -19.12 -14.69 -7.50
CA THR A 277 -18.44 -15.97 -7.34
C THR A 277 -17.23 -15.77 -6.43
N PRO A 278 -16.94 -16.72 -5.52
CA PRO A 278 -15.73 -16.67 -4.69
C PRO A 278 -14.46 -16.39 -5.50
N GLY A 279 -14.32 -17.00 -6.69
CA GLY A 279 -13.19 -16.78 -7.59
C GLY A 279 -12.99 -15.33 -8.06
N PHE A 280 -14.05 -14.57 -8.29
CA PHE A 280 -13.93 -13.15 -8.69
C PHE A 280 -13.42 -12.28 -7.54
N LEU A 281 -13.84 -12.56 -6.29
CA LEU A 281 -13.32 -11.87 -5.10
C LEU A 281 -11.84 -12.09 -4.89
N PHE A 282 -11.40 -13.34 -5.01
CA PHE A 282 -9.99 -13.70 -4.87
C PHE A 282 -9.12 -13.08 -5.97
N LEU A 283 -9.68 -12.75 -7.13
CA LEU A 283 -8.95 -12.02 -8.17
C LEU A 283 -8.87 -10.51 -7.89
N VAL A 284 -10.01 -9.87 -7.55
CA VAL A 284 -10.11 -8.40 -7.51
C VAL A 284 -9.62 -7.81 -6.19
N ILE A 285 -9.93 -8.41 -5.04
CA ILE A 285 -9.58 -7.84 -3.73
C ILE A 285 -8.05 -7.74 -3.57
N PRO A 286 -7.26 -8.81 -3.77
CA PRO A 286 -5.81 -8.71 -3.62
C PRO A 286 -5.19 -7.71 -4.59
N LEU A 287 -5.70 -7.61 -5.82
CA LEU A 287 -5.21 -6.67 -6.82
C LEU A 287 -5.44 -5.21 -6.40
N MET A 288 -6.65 -4.88 -5.93
CA MET A 288 -6.98 -3.53 -5.44
C MET A 288 -6.17 -3.17 -4.19
N VAL A 289 -6.06 -4.10 -3.23
CA VAL A 289 -5.26 -3.90 -2.02
C VAL A 289 -3.79 -3.71 -2.36
N PHE A 290 -3.26 -4.44 -3.35
CA PHE A 290 -1.89 -4.28 -3.84
C PHE A 290 -1.64 -2.86 -4.38
N TYR A 291 -2.48 -2.35 -5.27
CA TYR A 291 -2.29 -1.00 -5.83
C TYR A 291 -2.43 0.11 -4.78
N ILE A 292 -3.42 0.00 -3.89
CA ILE A 292 -3.61 0.98 -2.80
C ILE A 292 -2.40 0.97 -1.87
N SER A 293 -1.95 -0.20 -1.44
CA SER A 293 -0.80 -0.32 -0.54
C SER A 293 0.53 0.12 -1.20
N ALA A 294 0.73 -0.19 -2.49
CA ALA A 294 1.87 0.30 -3.25
C ALA A 294 1.87 1.84 -3.39
N LEU A 295 0.70 2.44 -3.63
CA LEU A 295 0.54 3.90 -3.65
C LEU A 295 0.82 4.52 -2.28
N VAL A 296 0.33 3.91 -1.20
CA VAL A 296 0.62 4.34 0.18
C VAL A 296 2.13 4.30 0.47
N LEU A 297 2.83 3.25 0.05
CA LEU A 297 4.29 3.14 0.20
C LEU A 297 5.02 4.26 -0.56
N LEU A 298 4.62 4.52 -1.81
CA LEU A 298 5.19 5.59 -2.61
C LEU A 298 4.97 6.96 -1.95
N ILE A 299 3.74 7.27 -1.57
CA ILE A 299 3.40 8.54 -0.89
C ILE A 299 4.17 8.65 0.41
N ALA A 300 4.19 7.63 1.27
CA ALA A 300 4.91 7.64 2.52
C ALA A 300 6.40 7.96 2.31
N THR A 301 7.04 7.39 1.29
CA THR A 301 8.45 7.70 0.98
C THR A 301 8.68 9.11 0.45
N LEU A 302 7.76 9.66 -0.35
CA LEU A 302 7.78 11.08 -0.74
C LEU A 302 7.65 12.00 0.49
N GLN A 303 6.78 11.65 1.43
CA GLN A 303 6.65 12.37 2.70
C GLN A 303 7.94 12.34 3.52
N MET A 304 8.66 11.21 3.54
CA MET A 304 9.97 11.12 4.19
C MET A 304 10.99 12.08 3.55
N PHE A 305 11.07 12.14 2.22
CA PHE A 305 11.97 13.07 1.53
C PHE A 305 11.64 14.53 1.86
N TYR A 306 10.35 14.88 1.85
CA TYR A 306 9.90 16.21 2.21
C TYR A 306 10.34 16.57 3.63
N LYS A 307 10.03 15.71 4.61
CA LYS A 307 10.36 15.96 6.02
C LYS A 307 11.87 16.00 6.27
N LYS A 308 12.66 15.15 5.61
CA LYS A 308 14.13 15.14 5.70
C LYS A 308 14.75 16.40 5.11
N ARG A 309 14.22 16.91 3.99
CA ARG A 309 14.67 18.20 3.42
C ARG A 309 14.36 19.36 4.37
N LYS A 310 13.15 19.39 4.94
CA LYS A 310 12.77 20.42 5.93
C LYS A 310 13.58 20.32 7.23
N GLN A 311 14.01 19.11 7.62
CA GLN A 311 14.96 18.95 8.73
C GLN A 311 16.30 19.62 8.42
N LYS A 312 16.85 19.44 7.21
CA LYS A 312 18.10 20.11 6.80
C LYS A 312 17.98 21.63 6.82
N ASP A 313 16.82 22.16 6.43
CA ASP A 313 16.53 23.61 6.51
C ASP A 313 16.49 24.09 7.98
N ALA A 314 15.89 23.31 8.89
CA ALA A 314 15.86 23.59 10.32
C ALA A 314 17.27 23.51 10.96
N THR A 315 18.08 22.51 10.61
CA THR A 315 19.48 22.41 11.05
C THR A 315 20.31 23.59 10.55
N THR A 316 20.12 24.02 9.29
CA THR A 316 20.81 25.21 8.74
C THR A 316 20.46 26.47 9.52
N LEU A 317 19.18 26.65 9.85
CA LEU A 317 18.70 27.78 10.65
C LEU A 317 19.26 27.78 12.07
N THR A 318 19.35 26.60 12.69
CA THR A 318 19.88 26.46 14.05
C THR A 318 21.39 26.75 14.08
N LYS A 319 22.14 26.29 13.06
CA LYS A 319 23.57 26.61 12.92
C LYS A 319 23.82 28.11 12.73
N MET A 320 22.99 28.79 11.94
CA MET A 320 23.05 30.25 11.80
C MET A 320 22.84 30.94 13.15
N LEU A 321 21.82 30.53 13.92
CA LEU A 321 21.53 31.09 15.23
C LEU A 321 22.70 30.88 16.22
N GLN A 322 23.30 29.68 16.22
CA GLN A 322 24.46 29.37 17.03
C GLN A 322 25.67 30.25 16.67
N GLN A 323 25.97 30.39 15.37
CA GLN A 323 27.12 31.17 14.91
C GLN A 323 26.98 32.67 15.17
N GLN A 324 25.78 33.23 15.09
CA GLN A 324 25.56 34.67 15.24
C GLN A 324 25.49 35.14 16.69
N PHE A 325 25.11 34.27 17.64
CA PHE A 325 24.81 34.66 19.02
C PHE A 325 25.63 33.92 20.08
N ASP A 326 26.65 33.16 19.67
CA ASP A 326 27.57 32.40 20.54
C ASP A 326 26.86 31.56 21.61
N MET A 327 25.73 30.96 21.21
CA MET A 327 24.93 30.12 22.11
C MET A 327 25.13 28.66 21.79
N ASP A 328 25.53 27.89 22.79
CA ASP A 328 25.72 26.45 22.67
C ASP A 328 24.36 25.73 22.65
N ILE A 329 23.77 25.63 21.46
CA ILE A 329 22.54 24.86 21.23
C ILE A 329 22.95 23.40 20.99
N ASP A 330 22.41 22.49 21.81
CA ASP A 330 22.57 21.06 21.55
C ASP A 330 21.83 20.66 20.26
N MET A 331 22.61 20.57 19.19
CA MET A 331 22.16 20.15 17.87
C MET A 331 21.65 18.72 17.88
N GLU A 332 22.20 17.86 18.74
CA GLU A 332 21.87 16.44 18.75
C GLU A 332 20.45 16.19 19.27
N SER A 333 20.08 16.83 20.39
CA SER A 333 18.71 16.75 20.93
C SER A 333 17.70 17.42 20.02
N THR A 334 18.05 18.55 19.40
CA THR A 334 17.16 19.27 18.48
C THR A 334 16.83 18.45 17.24
N GLU A 335 17.83 17.82 16.61
CA GLU A 335 17.63 16.93 15.47
C GLU A 335 16.83 15.68 15.86
N SER A 336 17.12 15.12 17.03
CA SER A 336 16.38 13.99 17.59
C SER A 336 14.89 14.32 17.73
N GLN A 337 14.57 15.45 18.37
CA GLN A 337 13.20 15.91 18.57
C GLN A 337 12.47 16.14 17.23
N TYR A 338 13.14 16.74 16.25
CA TYR A 338 12.59 16.90 14.91
C TYR A 338 12.26 15.54 14.27
N THR A 339 13.17 14.57 14.35
CA THR A 339 12.97 13.22 13.81
C THR A 339 11.77 12.52 14.45
N TRP A 340 11.59 12.66 15.77
CA TRP A 340 10.42 12.13 16.48
C TRP A 340 9.11 12.74 15.99
N ASN A 341 9.05 14.05 15.84
CA ASN A 341 7.87 14.76 15.33
C ASN A 341 7.57 14.42 13.85
N SER A 342 8.55 13.90 13.12
CA SER A 342 8.44 13.55 11.71
C SER A 342 8.34 12.06 11.42
N LEU A 343 8.18 11.20 12.44
CA LEU A 343 8.24 9.73 12.31
C LEU A 343 7.03 9.08 11.61
N THR A 344 5.85 9.73 11.61
CA THR A 344 4.58 9.20 11.06
C THR A 344 4.70 8.48 9.71
N PRO A 345 5.31 9.06 8.65
CA PRO A 345 5.43 8.38 7.36
C PRO A 345 6.23 7.08 7.40
N TYR A 346 7.21 6.94 8.31
CA TYR A 346 7.95 5.69 8.50
C TYR A 346 7.04 4.59 9.03
N LEU A 347 6.20 4.92 10.02
CA LEU A 347 5.21 3.97 10.56
C LEU A 347 4.21 3.55 9.48
N VAL A 348 3.70 4.48 8.68
CA VAL A 348 2.80 4.18 7.55
C VAL A 348 3.48 3.24 6.54
N TYR A 349 4.74 3.49 6.19
CA TYR A 349 5.50 2.64 5.27
C TYR A 349 5.68 1.20 5.81
N PHE A 350 6.15 1.05 7.05
CA PHE A 350 6.40 -0.26 7.64
C PHE A 350 5.12 -1.05 7.95
N THR A 351 3.99 -0.38 8.16
CA THR A 351 2.68 -1.04 8.30
C THR A 351 2.07 -1.41 6.94
N GLY A 352 2.25 -0.58 5.91
CA GLY A 352 1.78 -0.87 4.56
C GLY A 352 2.58 -1.96 3.83
N LEU A 353 3.87 -2.10 4.13
CA LEU A 353 4.76 -3.03 3.43
C LEU A 353 4.29 -4.49 3.53
N PRO A 354 3.99 -5.06 4.72
CA PRO A 354 3.45 -6.41 4.82
C PRO A 354 2.14 -6.60 4.07
N ILE A 355 1.26 -5.58 4.08
CA ILE A 355 -0.03 -5.60 3.36
C ILE A 355 0.22 -5.68 1.85
N MET A 356 1.18 -4.90 1.35
CA MET A 356 1.56 -4.90 -0.06
C MET A 356 2.17 -6.24 -0.48
N ILE A 357 3.05 -6.83 0.34
CA ILE A 357 3.65 -8.14 0.03
C ILE A 357 2.61 -9.24 0.06
N LEU A 358 1.74 -9.29 1.08
CA LEU A 358 0.67 -10.28 1.16
C LEU A 358 -0.32 -10.16 -0.01
N SER A 359 -0.66 -8.94 -0.42
CA SER A 359 -1.54 -8.72 -1.56
C SER A 359 -0.88 -9.04 -2.90
N LEU A 360 0.42 -8.74 -3.09
CA LEU A 360 1.20 -9.19 -4.25
C LEU A 360 1.25 -10.73 -4.33
N SER A 361 1.43 -11.38 -3.19
CA SER A 361 1.46 -12.84 -3.04
C SER A 361 0.15 -13.48 -3.52
N LEU A 362 -0.99 -12.91 -3.14
CA LEU A 362 -2.32 -13.42 -3.48
C LEU A 362 -2.82 -12.98 -4.86
N ALA A 363 -2.37 -11.85 -5.37
CA ALA A 363 -2.84 -11.31 -6.65
C ALA A 363 -2.34 -12.12 -7.85
N ASN A 364 -3.12 -12.12 -8.93
CA ASN A 364 -2.70 -12.69 -10.20
C ASN A 364 -1.69 -11.74 -10.89
N LYS A 365 -0.49 -12.27 -11.14
CA LYS A 365 0.69 -11.51 -11.59
C LYS A 365 0.55 -11.02 -13.05
N ASN A 366 -0.37 -11.60 -13.84
CA ASN A 366 -0.62 -11.17 -15.21
C ASN A 366 -1.26 -9.77 -15.30
N TYR A 367 -1.97 -9.35 -14.26
CA TYR A 367 -2.62 -8.04 -14.21
C TYR A 367 -1.74 -6.96 -13.57
N ILE A 368 -0.62 -7.36 -12.96
CA ILE A 368 0.33 -6.44 -12.33
C ILE A 368 1.43 -6.10 -13.34
N PRO A 369 1.69 -4.81 -13.62
CA PRO A 369 2.82 -4.38 -14.43
C PRO A 369 4.14 -4.53 -13.66
N CYS A 370 4.58 -5.78 -13.48
CA CYS A 370 5.74 -6.14 -12.67
C CYS A 370 7.04 -5.47 -13.15
N ALA A 371 7.21 -5.26 -14.46
CA ALA A 371 8.42 -4.64 -15.01
C ALA A 371 8.52 -3.14 -14.67
N GLU A 372 7.40 -2.42 -14.70
CA GLU A 372 7.31 -1.02 -14.33
C GLU A 372 7.52 -0.85 -12.83
N PHE A 373 6.88 -1.71 -12.03
CA PHE A 373 7.04 -1.69 -10.59
C PHE A 373 8.48 -2.04 -10.16
N LEU A 374 9.16 -2.94 -10.87
CA LEU A 374 10.58 -3.20 -10.71
C LEU A 374 11.41 -1.93 -10.92
N VAL A 375 11.20 -1.20 -12.02
CA VAL A 375 11.95 0.05 -12.29
C VAL A 375 11.63 1.10 -11.23
N VAL A 376 10.37 1.28 -10.84
CA VAL A 376 9.96 2.21 -9.77
C VAL A 376 10.67 1.85 -8.46
N SER A 377 10.69 0.58 -8.07
CA SER A 377 11.33 0.14 -6.82
C SER A 377 12.86 0.38 -6.83
N LEU A 378 13.53 0.18 -7.96
CA LEU A 378 14.97 0.47 -8.11
C LEU A 378 15.26 1.97 -8.07
N VAL A 379 14.45 2.77 -8.75
CA VAL A 379 14.56 4.24 -8.72
C VAL A 379 14.32 4.78 -7.31
N MET A 380 13.29 4.26 -6.61
CA MET A 380 13.01 4.62 -5.22
C MET A 380 14.09 4.17 -4.26
N THR A 381 14.75 3.03 -4.51
CA THR A 381 15.96 2.61 -3.76
C THR A 381 17.06 3.66 -3.90
N GLY A 382 17.36 4.09 -5.12
CA GLY A 382 18.38 5.11 -5.40
C GLY A 382 18.05 6.46 -4.74
N PHE A 383 16.81 6.94 -4.91
CA PHE A 383 16.38 8.17 -4.24
C PHE A 383 16.38 8.06 -2.73
N SER A 384 15.99 6.90 -2.16
CA SER A 384 16.01 6.67 -0.72
C SER A 384 17.43 6.73 -0.17
N PHE A 385 18.39 6.13 -0.88
CA PHE A 385 19.80 6.19 -0.51
C PHE A 385 20.34 7.62 -0.52
N VAL A 386 20.13 8.38 -1.59
CA VAL A 386 20.67 9.75 -1.73
C VAL A 386 19.92 10.76 -0.86
N GLY A 387 18.59 10.63 -0.78
CA GLY A 387 17.70 11.60 -0.15
C GLY A 387 17.61 11.45 1.37
N LEU A 388 17.66 10.22 1.90
CA LEU A 388 17.46 9.94 3.32
C LEU A 388 18.73 9.59 4.09
N SER A 389 19.79 9.10 3.42
CA SER A 389 21.07 8.84 4.11
C SER A 389 21.78 10.16 4.40
N ASP A 390 22.17 10.36 5.65
CA ASP A 390 23.13 11.41 5.99
C ASP A 390 24.54 10.94 5.58
N SER A 391 25.21 11.74 4.75
CA SER A 391 26.61 11.60 4.29
C SER A 391 27.19 10.19 4.18
N HIS A 392 27.19 9.61 2.96
CA HIS A 392 28.08 8.54 2.45
C HIS A 392 28.72 7.60 3.50
N ASP A 393 27.92 7.05 4.39
CA ASP A 393 28.43 6.16 5.43
C ASP A 393 28.92 4.88 4.73
N HIS A 394 30.22 4.60 4.75
CA HIS A 394 30.77 3.41 4.08
C HIS A 394 30.07 2.11 4.53
N LEU A 395 29.52 2.11 5.75
CA LEU A 395 28.74 1.03 6.32
C LEU A 395 27.38 0.83 5.63
N THR A 396 26.68 1.91 5.27
CA THR A 396 25.39 1.83 4.56
C THR A 396 25.59 1.40 3.11
N LEU A 397 26.66 1.91 2.46
CA LEU A 397 27.04 1.47 1.12
C LEU A 397 27.43 -0.02 1.10
N LEU A 398 28.21 -0.47 2.09
CA LEU A 398 28.60 -1.87 2.24
C LEU A 398 27.37 -2.78 2.45
N ALA A 399 26.39 -2.35 3.24
CA ALA A 399 25.17 -3.11 3.46
C ALA A 399 24.31 -3.25 2.19
N ILE A 400 24.12 -2.17 1.42
CA ILE A 400 23.41 -2.22 0.13
C ILE A 400 24.17 -3.07 -0.88
N ALA A 401 25.49 -2.92 -0.98
CA ALA A 401 26.33 -3.71 -1.88
C ALA A 401 26.27 -5.20 -1.52
N SER A 402 26.31 -5.54 -0.23
CA SER A 402 26.15 -6.91 0.28
C SER A 402 24.78 -7.48 -0.09
N HIS A 403 23.71 -6.69 0.06
CA HIS A 403 22.36 -7.10 -0.31
C HIS A 403 22.20 -7.32 -1.82
N ALA A 404 22.72 -6.38 -2.63
CA ALA A 404 22.71 -6.51 -4.09
C ALA A 404 23.47 -7.78 -4.53
N PHE A 405 24.63 -8.03 -3.94
CA PHE A 405 25.41 -9.26 -4.21
C PHE A 405 24.65 -10.52 -3.78
N ALA A 406 24.01 -10.52 -2.61
CA ALA A 406 23.22 -11.66 -2.14
C ALA A 406 22.00 -11.95 -3.04
N SER A 407 21.42 -10.92 -3.65
CA SER A 407 20.27 -11.04 -4.58
C SER A 407 20.65 -11.38 -6.02
N LEU A 408 21.94 -11.32 -6.36
CA LEU A 408 22.46 -11.52 -7.70
C LEU A 408 22.02 -12.85 -8.35
N PRO A 409 21.89 -13.98 -7.63
CA PRO A 409 21.34 -15.21 -8.19
C PRO A 409 19.94 -15.08 -8.79
N ILE A 410 19.06 -14.26 -8.20
CA ILE A 410 17.69 -14.04 -8.67
C ILE A 410 17.72 -13.36 -10.04
N PHE A 411 18.51 -12.30 -10.18
CA PHE A 411 18.64 -11.55 -11.42
C PHE A 411 19.22 -12.40 -12.55
N LEU A 412 20.21 -13.23 -12.21
CA LEU A 412 20.91 -14.04 -13.20
C LEU A 412 20.16 -15.32 -13.60
N SER A 413 19.13 -15.74 -12.87
CA SER A 413 18.29 -16.90 -13.20
C SER A 413 17.61 -16.79 -14.58
N LYS A 414 17.38 -15.57 -15.08
CA LYS A 414 16.74 -15.29 -16.37
C LYS A 414 17.71 -15.00 -17.52
N MET A 415 19.02 -15.09 -17.28
CA MET A 415 20.03 -14.83 -18.31
C MET A 415 20.09 -15.98 -19.31
N PRO A 416 20.29 -15.70 -20.62
CA PRO A 416 20.45 -16.74 -21.63
C PRO A 416 21.68 -17.61 -21.33
N ASN A 417 21.56 -18.93 -21.58
CA ASN A 417 22.60 -19.91 -21.31
C ASN A 417 23.79 -19.74 -22.27
N ILE A 418 24.77 -18.93 -21.87
CA ILE A 418 26.08 -18.81 -22.53
C ILE A 418 27.07 -19.74 -21.80
N PRO A 419 27.81 -20.65 -22.47
CA PRO A 419 28.57 -21.73 -21.83
C PRO A 419 29.68 -21.28 -20.87
N VAL A 420 30.32 -20.12 -21.10
CA VAL A 420 31.34 -19.57 -20.19
C VAL A 420 30.69 -18.87 -18.99
N VAL A 421 29.64 -18.09 -19.24
CA VAL A 421 28.90 -17.34 -18.21
C VAL A 421 28.13 -18.29 -17.29
N SER A 422 27.56 -19.38 -17.82
CA SER A 422 26.79 -20.36 -17.06
C SER A 422 27.64 -21.15 -16.06
N LYS A 423 28.91 -21.44 -16.37
CA LYS A 423 29.84 -22.06 -15.40
C LYS A 423 30.18 -21.12 -14.24
N LEU A 424 30.48 -19.86 -14.54
CA LEU A 424 30.71 -18.83 -13.52
C LEU A 424 29.44 -18.57 -12.69
N LEU A 425 28.29 -18.56 -13.38
CA LEU A 425 26.98 -18.38 -12.77
C LEU A 425 26.63 -19.53 -11.83
N ALA A 426 26.90 -20.78 -12.21
CA ALA A 426 26.62 -21.96 -11.40
C ALA A 426 27.37 -21.94 -10.06
N VAL A 427 28.58 -21.39 -10.02
CA VAL A 427 29.36 -21.21 -8.77
C VAL A 427 28.68 -20.19 -7.85
N LEU A 428 28.03 -19.18 -8.42
CA LEU A 428 27.37 -18.11 -7.65
C LEU A 428 25.92 -18.46 -7.26
N THR A 429 25.21 -19.23 -8.09
CA THR A 429 23.77 -19.52 -7.92
C THR A 429 23.48 -20.81 -7.18
N ARG A 430 24.35 -21.84 -7.29
CA ARG A 430 24.07 -23.13 -6.67
C ARG A 430 24.42 -23.11 -5.17
N PRO A 431 23.56 -23.67 -4.31
CA PRO A 431 23.93 -23.92 -2.92
C PRO A 431 25.08 -24.94 -2.86
N ILE A 432 26.07 -24.67 -2.02
CA ILE A 432 27.18 -25.60 -1.75
C ILE A 432 26.64 -26.77 -0.91
N TYR A 433 25.75 -26.47 0.03
CA TYR A 433 24.99 -27.42 0.82
C TYR A 433 23.55 -26.94 0.99
N SER A 434 22.56 -27.82 0.85
CA SER A 434 21.15 -27.56 1.14
C SER A 434 20.64 -28.58 2.16
N LEU A 435 20.18 -28.12 3.31
CA LEU A 435 19.57 -28.95 4.36
C LEU A 435 18.06 -28.78 4.33
N GLU A 436 17.31 -29.85 4.04
CA GLU A 436 15.85 -29.85 4.13
C GLU A 436 15.42 -29.97 5.59
N LEU A 437 14.73 -28.95 6.11
CA LEU A 437 14.29 -28.88 7.52
C LEU A 437 12.89 -29.47 7.72
N GLY A 438 12.25 -29.99 6.66
CA GLY A 438 10.85 -30.44 6.64
C GLY A 438 9.86 -29.32 6.28
N LEU A 439 8.59 -29.69 5.99
CA LEU A 439 7.51 -28.77 5.63
C LEU A 439 7.81 -27.85 4.42
N GLY A 440 8.61 -28.30 3.45
CA GLY A 440 8.96 -27.50 2.26
C GLY A 440 9.99 -26.38 2.50
N VAL A 441 10.63 -26.33 3.68
CA VAL A 441 11.70 -25.37 4.00
C VAL A 441 13.08 -26.00 3.76
N ALA A 442 13.91 -25.33 2.97
CA ALA A 442 15.31 -25.67 2.76
C ALA A 442 16.25 -24.56 3.26
N PHE A 443 17.27 -24.94 4.03
CA PHE A 443 18.36 -24.06 4.45
C PHE A 443 19.53 -24.20 3.48
N ASN A 444 19.86 -23.11 2.79
CA ASN A 444 20.86 -23.09 1.73
C ASN A 444 22.12 -22.38 2.20
N VAL A 445 23.25 -23.08 2.15
CA VAL A 445 24.58 -22.51 2.37
C VAL A 445 25.20 -22.22 1.01
N SER A 446 25.17 -20.96 0.61
CA SER A 446 25.79 -20.44 -0.61
C SER A 446 26.61 -19.19 -0.30
N ILE A 447 27.52 -18.80 -1.20
CA ILE A 447 28.28 -17.54 -1.08
C ILE A 447 27.33 -16.34 -0.89
N PRO A 448 26.25 -16.18 -1.68
CA PRO A 448 25.20 -15.19 -1.43
C PRO A 448 24.57 -15.26 -0.02
N SER A 449 24.34 -16.46 0.52
CA SER A 449 23.74 -16.65 1.85
C SER A 449 24.66 -16.22 2.98
N VAL A 450 25.97 -16.47 2.86
CA VAL A 450 26.97 -15.98 3.82
C VAL A 450 27.03 -14.46 3.81
N VAL A 451 27.01 -13.84 2.62
CA VAL A 451 26.98 -12.37 2.50
C VAL A 451 25.66 -11.81 3.04
N TYR A 452 24.54 -12.50 2.86
CA TYR A 452 23.26 -12.09 3.45
C TYR A 452 23.28 -12.14 4.99
N MET A 453 23.96 -13.13 5.60
CA MET A 453 24.14 -13.20 7.06
C MET A 453 24.97 -12.05 7.64
N LEU A 454 25.80 -11.39 6.83
CA LEU A 454 26.54 -10.19 7.25
C LEU A 454 25.62 -8.97 7.44
N ILE A 455 24.50 -8.89 6.70
CA ILE A 455 23.62 -7.72 6.68
C ILE A 455 23.04 -7.41 8.08
N PRO A 456 22.46 -8.36 8.83
CA PRO A 456 22.01 -8.10 10.21
C PRO A 456 23.11 -7.58 11.14
N LEU A 457 24.36 -8.04 10.99
CA LEU A 457 25.49 -7.57 11.79
C LEU A 457 25.84 -6.11 11.47
N LEU A 458 25.80 -5.73 10.20
CA LEU A 458 25.99 -4.35 9.75
C LEU A 458 24.86 -3.43 10.26
N LEU A 459 23.60 -3.88 10.18
CA LEU A 459 22.44 -3.17 10.71
C LEU A 459 22.53 -2.99 12.24
N PHE A 460 22.96 -4.00 12.97
CA PHE A 460 23.16 -3.92 14.41
C PHE A 460 24.27 -2.93 14.79
N ARG A 461 25.39 -2.90 14.04
CA ARG A 461 26.44 -1.90 14.23
C ARG A 461 25.96 -0.47 13.92
N MET A 462 25.11 -0.29 12.91
CA MET A 462 24.46 1.01 12.65
C MET A 462 23.59 1.45 13.82
N ALA A 463 22.82 0.52 14.41
CA ALA A 463 21.92 0.80 15.53
C ALA A 463 22.66 1.26 16.80
N MET A 464 23.80 0.64 17.12
CA MET A 464 24.56 0.93 18.35
C MET A 464 25.35 2.25 18.32
N ARG A 465 25.41 2.95 17.19
CA ARG A 465 26.10 4.25 17.12
C ARG A 465 25.38 5.30 17.98
N GLY A 466 26.16 6.10 18.71
CA GLY A 466 25.65 7.25 19.48
C GLY A 466 24.68 6.87 20.61
N SER A 467 25.00 5.88 21.44
CA SER A 467 24.11 5.41 22.53
C SER A 467 22.69 5.06 22.06
N TRP A 468 22.59 4.25 21.00
CA TRP A 468 21.33 3.81 20.37
C TRP A 468 20.55 4.90 19.61
N SER A 469 21.04 6.14 19.57
CA SER A 469 20.44 7.20 18.73
C SER A 469 20.55 6.89 17.23
N GLY A 470 21.50 6.04 16.85
CA GLY A 470 21.68 5.53 15.49
C GLY A 470 20.49 4.75 14.92
N ILE A 471 19.57 4.25 15.76
CA ILE A 471 18.35 3.56 15.29
C ILE A 471 17.52 4.50 14.40
N TYR A 472 17.15 5.67 14.90
CA TYR A 472 16.26 6.57 14.18
C TYR A 472 17.00 7.49 13.21
N LYS A 473 18.27 7.81 13.48
CA LYS A 473 19.09 8.67 12.61
C LYS A 473 19.59 7.95 11.37
N ALA A 474 20.01 6.68 11.49
CA ALA A 474 20.70 5.95 10.42
C ALA A 474 19.97 4.66 10.00
N LEU A 475 19.56 3.81 10.96
CA LEU A 475 19.00 2.50 10.64
C LEU A 475 17.62 2.58 9.97
N ILE A 476 16.67 3.32 10.55
CA ILE A 476 15.30 3.42 10.03
C ILE A 476 15.27 3.92 8.58
N PRO A 477 15.95 5.03 8.22
CA PRO A 477 16.04 5.48 6.83
C PRO A 477 16.67 4.45 5.89
N HIS A 478 17.71 3.74 6.36
CA HIS A 478 18.38 2.73 5.58
C HIS A 478 17.51 1.50 5.31
N LEU A 479 16.67 1.11 6.28
CA LEU A 479 15.70 0.02 6.10
C LEU A 479 14.69 0.32 4.99
N VAL A 480 14.28 1.58 4.80
CA VAL A 480 13.39 1.95 3.69
C VAL A 480 14.05 1.67 2.33
N CYS A 481 15.34 2.02 2.19
CA CYS A 481 16.13 1.70 0.99
C CYS A 481 16.27 0.17 0.80
N PHE A 482 16.59 -0.55 1.88
CA PHE A 482 16.70 -2.01 1.87
C PHE A 482 15.41 -2.68 1.40
N PHE A 483 14.25 -2.27 1.91
CA PHE A 483 12.97 -2.87 1.55
C PHE A 483 12.51 -2.50 0.13
N TRP A 484 12.78 -1.29 -0.37
CA TRP A 484 12.54 -0.98 -1.78
C TRP A 484 13.36 -1.86 -2.71
N PHE A 485 14.62 -2.12 -2.37
CA PHE A 485 15.44 -3.06 -3.15
C PHE A 485 14.91 -4.49 -3.03
N ASN A 486 14.45 -4.90 -1.84
CA ASN A 486 13.89 -6.23 -1.64
C ASN A 486 12.58 -6.45 -2.44
N ILE A 487 11.73 -5.41 -2.54
CA ILE A 487 10.57 -5.40 -3.44
C ILE A 487 11.01 -5.64 -4.89
N SER A 488 12.09 -4.98 -5.34
CA SER A 488 12.63 -5.16 -6.70
C SER A 488 13.01 -6.62 -6.97
N THR A 489 13.68 -7.26 -6.01
CA THR A 489 14.12 -8.66 -6.13
C THR A 489 12.93 -9.64 -6.13
N THR A 490 11.85 -9.30 -5.42
CA THR A 490 10.65 -10.14 -5.32
C THR A 490 9.79 -10.09 -6.58
N VAL A 491 9.76 -8.93 -7.24
CA VAL A 491 8.95 -8.71 -8.45
C VAL A 491 9.69 -9.20 -9.71
N PHE A 492 11.02 -9.19 -9.70
CA PHE A 492 11.86 -9.58 -10.84
C PHE A 492 11.52 -10.96 -11.46
N PRO A 493 11.28 -12.04 -10.70
CA PRO A 493 10.88 -13.35 -11.22
C PRO A 493 9.61 -13.32 -12.10
N PHE A 494 8.76 -12.31 -11.99
CA PHE A 494 7.52 -12.17 -12.78
C PHE A 494 7.66 -11.24 -13.99
N THR A 495 8.85 -10.71 -14.27
CA THR A 495 9.09 -9.76 -15.39
C THR A 495 9.56 -10.44 -16.67
N THR A 496 9.42 -9.77 -17.82
CA THR A 496 10.00 -10.21 -19.10
C THR A 496 11.08 -9.24 -19.57
N TRP A 497 12.07 -9.71 -20.34
CA TRP A 497 13.13 -8.84 -20.89
C TRP A 497 12.57 -7.70 -21.74
N THR A 498 11.51 -7.97 -22.52
CA THR A 498 10.77 -6.96 -23.28
C THR A 498 10.05 -5.96 -22.38
N GLY A 499 9.47 -6.43 -21.28
CA GLY A 499 8.85 -5.59 -20.25
C GLY A 499 9.85 -4.65 -19.58
N ILE A 500 11.03 -5.16 -19.19
CA ILE A 500 12.09 -4.35 -18.58
C ILE A 500 12.61 -3.29 -19.55
N ALA A 501 12.84 -3.66 -20.82
CA ALA A 501 13.25 -2.71 -21.84
C ALA A 501 12.20 -1.61 -22.03
N ARG A 502 10.92 -1.98 -22.19
CA ARG A 502 9.80 -1.04 -22.30
C ARG A 502 9.71 -0.10 -21.10
N ALA A 503 9.81 -0.63 -19.89
CA ALA A 503 9.78 0.17 -18.66
C ALA A 503 10.98 1.14 -18.62
N THR A 504 12.20 0.65 -18.85
CA THR A 504 13.42 1.46 -18.78
C THR A 504 13.43 2.59 -19.82
N PHE A 505 13.05 2.31 -21.07
CA PHE A 505 12.91 3.34 -22.11
C PHE A 505 11.79 4.33 -21.78
N GLY A 506 10.67 3.84 -21.25
CA GLY A 506 9.57 4.69 -20.78
C GLY A 506 9.99 5.66 -19.67
N TYR A 507 10.80 5.20 -18.71
CA TYR A 507 11.26 6.01 -17.58
C TYR A 507 12.50 6.88 -17.89
N MET A 508 13.39 6.49 -18.83
CA MET A 508 14.51 7.37 -19.24
C MET A 508 14.05 8.59 -20.06
N LEU A 509 12.87 8.53 -20.70
CA LEU A 509 12.24 9.67 -21.36
C LEU A 509 11.58 10.66 -20.37
N LEU A 510 11.66 10.39 -19.05
CA LEU A 510 10.71 10.89 -18.04
C LEU A 510 11.13 12.09 -17.16
N PRO A 511 12.13 12.96 -17.43
CA PRO A 511 12.23 14.20 -16.67
C PRO A 511 11.00 15.12 -16.83
N VAL A 512 10.16 14.91 -17.86
CA VAL A 512 9.05 15.82 -18.22
C VAL A 512 7.66 15.28 -17.80
N LEU A 513 7.53 14.03 -17.36
CA LEU A 513 6.25 13.32 -17.44
C LEU A 513 5.89 12.46 -16.21
N VAL A 514 6.32 12.85 -15.00
CA VAL A 514 5.64 12.41 -13.76
C VAL A 514 4.11 12.63 -13.86
N PRO A 515 3.60 13.73 -14.45
CA PRO A 515 2.17 13.89 -14.74
C PRO A 515 1.63 12.83 -15.72
N LEU A 516 2.43 12.33 -16.66
CA LEU A 516 2.02 11.28 -17.59
C LEU A 516 2.01 9.90 -16.94
N SER A 517 2.82 9.63 -15.91
CA SER A 517 2.73 8.37 -15.17
C SER A 517 1.40 8.27 -14.40
N LEU A 518 0.90 9.39 -13.88
CA LEU A 518 -0.46 9.50 -13.35
C LEU A 518 -1.51 9.39 -14.45
N PHE A 519 -1.23 9.93 -15.63
CA PHE A 519 -2.10 9.79 -16.81
C PHE A 519 -2.13 8.34 -17.31
N ILE A 520 -1.01 7.62 -17.39
CA ILE A 520 -0.94 6.20 -17.78
C ILE A 520 -1.54 5.33 -16.68
N ALA A 521 -1.41 5.69 -15.40
CA ALA A 521 -2.15 5.01 -14.33
C ALA A 521 -3.65 5.26 -14.43
N PHE A 522 -4.08 6.47 -14.78
CA PHE A 522 -5.48 6.84 -14.96
C PHE A 522 -6.10 6.19 -16.20
N PHE A 523 -5.43 6.28 -17.35
CA PHE A 523 -5.82 5.62 -18.60
C PHE A 523 -5.61 4.11 -18.53
N GLY A 524 -4.65 3.63 -17.75
CA GLY A 524 -4.45 2.22 -17.41
C GLY A 524 -5.54 1.69 -16.50
N MET A 525 -6.05 2.51 -15.58
CA MET A 525 -7.23 2.20 -14.77
C MET A 525 -8.49 2.20 -15.64
N ILE A 526 -8.62 3.16 -16.57
CA ILE A 526 -9.70 3.16 -17.58
C ILE A 526 -9.59 1.94 -18.49
N TYR A 527 -8.38 1.55 -18.89
CA TYR A 527 -8.13 0.37 -19.72
C TYR A 527 -8.40 -0.93 -18.94
N LEU A 528 -8.04 -0.99 -17.66
CA LEU A 528 -8.40 -2.08 -16.75
C LEU A 528 -9.91 -2.17 -16.60
N ILE A 529 -10.61 -1.05 -16.42
CA ILE A 529 -12.08 -0.98 -16.40
C ILE A 529 -12.65 -1.45 -17.74
N TYR A 530 -12.06 -1.02 -18.86
CA TYR A 530 -12.45 -1.45 -20.20
C TYR A 530 -12.25 -2.96 -20.41
N GLN A 531 -11.14 -3.52 -19.91
CA GLN A 531 -10.82 -4.94 -20.01
C GLN A 531 -11.65 -5.79 -19.03
N LEU A 532 -11.96 -5.24 -17.85
CA LEU A 532 -12.97 -5.78 -16.94
C LEU A 532 -14.33 -5.81 -17.63
N MET A 533 -14.74 -4.75 -18.31
CA MET A 533 -15.99 -4.70 -19.10
C MET A 533 -16.03 -5.71 -20.26
N GLN A 534 -14.88 -6.15 -20.79
CA GLN A 534 -14.81 -7.22 -21.77
C GLN A 534 -15.06 -8.62 -21.17
N THR A 535 -14.96 -8.79 -19.85
CA THR A 535 -15.37 -10.06 -19.23
C THR A 535 -16.88 -10.21 -19.32
N GLU A 536 -17.35 -11.38 -19.75
CA GLU A 536 -18.77 -11.61 -20.06
C GLU A 536 -19.72 -11.30 -18.88
N MET A 537 -19.23 -11.43 -17.65
CA MET A 537 -20.00 -11.18 -16.43
C MET A 537 -20.10 -9.68 -16.10
N VAL A 538 -18.99 -8.95 -16.14
CA VAL A 538 -18.94 -7.52 -15.78
C VAL A 538 -19.60 -6.65 -16.85
N GLY A 539 -19.49 -7.00 -18.13
CA GLY A 539 -20.22 -6.32 -19.21
C GLY A 539 -21.74 -6.41 -19.03
N LYS A 540 -22.26 -7.61 -18.69
CA LYS A 540 -23.69 -7.83 -18.38
C LYS A 540 -24.14 -7.05 -17.14
N LEU A 541 -23.28 -6.97 -16.13
CA LEU A 541 -23.50 -6.22 -14.88
C LEU A 541 -23.52 -4.69 -15.10
N PHE A 542 -22.62 -4.18 -15.94
CA PHE A 542 -22.56 -2.75 -16.22
C PHE A 542 -23.75 -2.26 -17.05
N VAL A 543 -24.17 -3.04 -18.05
CA VAL A 543 -25.35 -2.74 -18.87
C VAL A 543 -26.61 -2.75 -18.00
N THR A 544 -26.76 -3.71 -17.08
CA THR A 544 -27.89 -3.72 -16.13
C THR A 544 -27.87 -2.52 -15.19
N ALA A 545 -26.69 -2.11 -14.68
CA ALA A 545 -26.55 -0.92 -13.84
C ALA A 545 -26.96 0.36 -14.57
N ILE A 546 -26.54 0.54 -15.84
CA ILE A 546 -26.96 1.68 -16.67
C ILE A 546 -28.47 1.67 -16.91
N LEU A 547 -29.05 0.51 -17.23
CA LEU A 547 -30.48 0.39 -17.50
C LEU A 547 -31.32 0.71 -16.25
N PHE A 548 -30.85 0.40 -15.04
CA PHE A 548 -31.50 0.80 -13.78
C PHE A 548 -31.18 2.24 -13.34
N ALA A 549 -30.03 2.80 -13.72
CA ALA A 549 -29.67 4.18 -13.41
C ALA A 549 -30.60 5.19 -14.10
N VAL A 550 -31.07 4.88 -15.32
CA VAL A 550 -31.99 5.75 -16.09
C VAL A 550 -33.34 5.98 -15.36
N PRO A 551 -34.07 4.95 -14.89
CA PRO A 551 -35.24 5.12 -14.03
C PRO A 551 -34.94 5.90 -12.74
N ILE A 552 -33.83 5.60 -12.05
CA ILE A 552 -33.45 6.25 -10.78
C ILE A 552 -33.21 7.76 -11.00
N LEU A 553 -32.43 8.14 -12.01
CA LEU A 553 -32.19 9.54 -12.36
C LEU A 553 -33.49 10.26 -12.73
N LEU A 554 -34.38 9.60 -13.49
CA LEU A 554 -35.69 10.14 -13.85
C LEU A 554 -36.61 10.33 -12.64
N THR A 555 -36.49 9.51 -11.58
CA THR A 555 -37.23 9.73 -10.32
C THR A 555 -36.70 10.92 -9.51
N GLN A 556 -35.39 11.19 -9.54
CA GLN A 556 -34.74 12.29 -8.80
C GLN A 556 -34.88 13.67 -9.47
N THR A 557 -35.40 13.75 -10.70
CA THR A 557 -35.63 15.03 -11.42
C THR A 557 -36.52 16.02 -10.66
N LYS A 558 -37.40 15.57 -9.75
CA LYS A 558 -38.20 16.48 -8.88
C LYS A 558 -37.34 17.24 -7.87
N THR A 559 -36.19 16.69 -7.48
CA THR A 559 -35.28 17.27 -6.47
C THR A 559 -34.31 18.27 -7.12
N PHE A 560 -33.89 18.00 -8.36
CA PHE A 560 -33.00 18.87 -9.14
C PHE A 560 -33.73 20.03 -9.83
N VAL A 561 -34.98 19.83 -10.27
CA VAL A 561 -35.82 20.90 -10.85
C VAL A 561 -36.60 21.60 -9.73
N LYS A 562 -35.87 22.23 -8.80
CA LYS A 562 -36.45 23.12 -7.77
C LYS A 562 -36.63 24.56 -8.27
N LYS A 563 -36.76 24.75 -9.60
CA LYS A 563 -37.11 26.03 -10.25
C LYS A 563 -38.38 25.88 -11.09
N GLY A 564 -39.52 26.08 -10.44
CA GLY A 564 -40.58 26.96 -10.95
C GLY A 564 -41.48 26.56 -12.13
N GLY A 565 -41.52 25.31 -12.60
CA GLY A 565 -42.45 24.90 -13.67
C GLY A 565 -43.22 23.61 -13.36
N LYS A 566 -44.55 23.63 -13.43
CA LYS A 566 -45.38 22.41 -13.42
C LYS A 566 -45.09 21.62 -14.71
N GLU A 567 -44.55 20.40 -14.59
CA GLU A 567 -44.33 19.47 -15.72
C GLU A 567 -45.66 19.24 -16.48
N SER A 568 -45.62 19.26 -17.82
CA SER A 568 -46.83 19.05 -18.65
C SER A 568 -47.36 17.61 -18.50
N PRO A 569 -48.69 17.38 -18.58
CA PRO A 569 -49.27 16.04 -18.44
C PRO A 569 -48.81 15.06 -19.54
N LYS A 570 -48.38 15.57 -20.70
CA LYS A 570 -47.77 14.77 -21.78
C LYS A 570 -46.35 14.32 -21.41
N ALA A 571 -45.53 15.21 -20.85
CA ALA A 571 -44.18 14.87 -20.39
C ALA A 571 -44.19 13.85 -19.24
N GLN A 572 -45.17 13.94 -18.34
CA GLN A 572 -45.32 13.00 -17.23
C GLN A 572 -45.73 11.58 -17.68
N LYS A 573 -46.56 11.46 -18.74
CA LYS A 573 -46.88 10.16 -19.36
C LYS A 573 -45.65 9.56 -20.04
N ILE A 574 -44.90 10.35 -20.80
CA ILE A 574 -43.67 9.90 -21.49
C ILE A 574 -42.63 9.44 -20.46
N LYS A 575 -42.42 10.19 -19.38
CA LYS A 575 -41.53 9.83 -18.28
C LYS A 575 -41.89 8.49 -17.62
N LYS A 576 -43.19 8.24 -17.37
CA LYS A 576 -43.65 6.95 -16.84
C LYS A 576 -43.41 5.80 -17.80
N ILE A 577 -43.66 6.00 -19.10
CA ILE A 577 -43.41 4.98 -20.12
C ILE A 577 -41.91 4.65 -20.19
N VAL A 578 -41.04 5.66 -20.25
CA VAL A 578 -39.58 5.47 -20.29
C VAL A 578 -39.07 4.75 -19.03
N MET A 579 -39.54 5.11 -17.83
CA MET A 579 -39.15 4.41 -16.61
C MET A 579 -39.56 2.93 -16.62
N ILE A 580 -40.78 2.61 -17.05
CA ILE A 580 -41.25 1.22 -17.11
C ILE A 580 -40.44 0.43 -18.15
N THR A 581 -40.23 0.99 -19.34
CA THR A 581 -39.48 0.33 -20.41
C THR A 581 -38.03 0.03 -19.99
N PHE A 582 -37.30 0.99 -19.43
CA PHE A 582 -35.92 0.77 -18.99
C PHE A 582 -35.81 -0.14 -17.76
N SER A 583 -36.82 -0.15 -16.86
CA SER A 583 -36.86 -1.07 -15.72
C SER A 583 -37.09 -2.52 -16.17
N VAL A 584 -37.98 -2.75 -17.15
CA VAL A 584 -38.22 -4.08 -17.74
C VAL A 584 -36.98 -4.56 -18.51
N LEU A 585 -36.33 -3.67 -19.27
CA LEU A 585 -35.06 -3.96 -19.95
C LEU A 585 -33.90 -4.22 -18.97
N GLY A 586 -33.89 -3.61 -17.79
CA GLY A 586 -32.90 -3.87 -16.74
C GLY A 586 -33.06 -5.22 -16.03
N ILE A 587 -34.28 -5.76 -15.97
CA ILE A 587 -34.57 -7.07 -15.37
C ILE A 587 -34.15 -8.22 -16.30
N LEU A 588 -34.23 -8.02 -17.62
CA LEU A 588 -33.97 -9.06 -18.62
C LEU A 588 -32.58 -9.72 -18.49
N PRO A 589 -31.46 -9.00 -18.25
CA PRO A 589 -30.15 -9.61 -18.13
C PRO A 589 -29.91 -10.29 -16.76
N LEU A 590 -30.69 -9.96 -15.72
CA LEU A 590 -30.63 -10.64 -14.41
C LEU A 590 -31.16 -12.09 -14.48
N LEU A 591 -32.00 -12.40 -15.47
CA LEU A 591 -32.53 -13.75 -15.70
C LEU A 591 -31.51 -14.71 -16.34
N PHE A 592 -30.41 -14.19 -16.89
CA PHE A 592 -29.36 -14.98 -17.56
C PHE A 592 -28.16 -15.30 -16.65
N VAL A 593 -28.29 -15.09 -15.33
CA VAL A 593 -27.23 -15.28 -14.33
C VAL A 593 -27.51 -16.55 -13.55
N ARG A 594 -26.77 -17.63 -13.84
CA ARG A 594 -26.88 -18.88 -13.07
C ARG A 594 -26.17 -18.73 -11.73
N ILE A 595 -26.90 -18.96 -10.64
CA ILE A 595 -26.37 -19.08 -9.28
C ILE A 595 -26.10 -20.57 -9.00
N PRO A 596 -24.86 -21.00 -8.70
CA PRO A 596 -24.60 -22.36 -8.24
C PRO A 596 -24.98 -22.51 -6.76
N SER A 597 -25.70 -23.59 -6.43
CA SER A 597 -26.08 -23.94 -5.06
C SER A 597 -24.92 -24.59 -4.32
N LEU A 598 -24.55 -24.00 -3.17
CA LEU A 598 -23.44 -24.41 -2.33
C LEU A 598 -23.91 -25.39 -1.23
N MET A 599 -23.55 -26.68 -1.33
CA MET A 599 -23.29 -27.56 -0.18
C MET A 599 -22.48 -28.77 -0.64
N GLU A 600 -21.22 -28.85 -0.24
CA GLU A 600 -20.40 -30.05 -0.37
C GLU A 600 -20.69 -31.04 0.76
N LYS A 601 -20.96 -32.30 0.38
CA LYS A 601 -21.00 -33.46 1.29
C LYS A 601 -19.75 -34.30 1.06
N LYS A 602 -19.23 -34.86 2.16
CA LYS A 602 -18.12 -35.82 2.21
C LYS A 602 -18.23 -36.89 1.12
N SER A 603 -17.16 -37.09 0.36
CA SER A 603 -17.10 -37.98 -0.80
C SER A 603 -17.14 -39.46 -0.39
N LEU A 604 -18.22 -40.14 -0.75
CA LEU A 604 -18.30 -41.59 -0.80
C LEU A 604 -17.81 -42.05 -2.18
N SER A 605 -16.74 -42.85 -2.24
CA SER A 605 -16.29 -43.47 -3.50
C SER A 605 -17.01 -44.81 -3.70
N LEU A 606 -18.08 -44.82 -4.50
CA LEU A 606 -18.86 -46.03 -4.79
C LEU A 606 -18.23 -46.80 -5.96
N SER A 607 -17.85 -48.07 -5.74
CA SER A 607 -17.31 -48.93 -6.80
C SER A 607 -18.41 -49.40 -7.77
N TRP A 608 -18.03 -49.83 -8.98
CA TRP A 608 -18.99 -50.34 -9.97
C TRP A 608 -19.69 -51.61 -9.48
N ASP A 609 -18.96 -52.51 -8.85
CA ASP A 609 -19.48 -53.79 -8.35
C ASP A 609 -20.52 -53.58 -7.25
N ASP A 610 -20.26 -52.69 -6.30
CA ASP A 610 -21.20 -52.32 -5.24
C ASP A 610 -22.47 -51.71 -5.83
N TYR A 611 -22.33 -50.83 -6.83
CA TYR A 611 -23.47 -50.20 -7.50
C TYR A 611 -24.31 -51.23 -8.28
N LYS A 612 -23.66 -52.17 -8.97
CA LYS A 612 -24.33 -53.21 -9.76
C LYS A 612 -25.18 -54.13 -8.88
N GLU A 613 -24.65 -54.58 -7.74
CA GLU A 613 -25.38 -55.45 -6.83
C GLU A 613 -26.56 -54.74 -6.15
N LEU A 614 -26.39 -53.47 -5.78
CA LEU A 614 -27.38 -52.72 -5.00
C LEU A 614 -28.49 -52.10 -5.86
N CYS A 615 -28.14 -51.63 -7.07
CA CYS A 615 -28.95 -50.68 -7.84
C CYS A 615 -29.40 -51.17 -9.22
N ILE A 616 -28.79 -52.20 -9.80
CA ILE A 616 -29.20 -52.71 -11.11
C ILE A 616 -30.28 -53.78 -10.92
N PRO A 617 -31.50 -53.59 -11.48
CA PRO A 617 -32.58 -54.55 -11.32
C PRO A 617 -32.28 -55.85 -12.08
N SER A 618 -32.22 -56.98 -11.38
CA SER A 618 -31.93 -58.29 -11.95
C SER A 618 -33.15 -59.05 -12.46
N GLU A 619 -34.37 -58.69 -12.02
CA GLU A 619 -35.69 -59.02 -12.60
C GLU A 619 -36.81 -58.50 -11.65
N GLY A 620 -37.95 -58.01 -12.16
CA GLY A 620 -39.09 -57.55 -11.35
C GLY A 620 -39.40 -56.04 -11.41
N LEU A 621 -40.14 -55.51 -10.42
CA LEU A 621 -40.47 -54.08 -10.35
C LEU A 621 -39.20 -53.23 -10.11
N VAL A 622 -39.07 -52.14 -10.86
CA VAL A 622 -37.92 -51.21 -10.81
C VAL A 622 -37.96 -50.27 -9.59
N ALA A 623 -39.17 -49.92 -9.12
CA ALA A 623 -39.38 -48.93 -8.05
C ALA A 623 -38.65 -49.20 -6.71
N PRO A 624 -38.54 -50.46 -6.22
CA PRO A 624 -37.76 -50.77 -5.00
C PRO A 624 -36.27 -50.45 -5.13
N PHE A 625 -35.68 -50.64 -6.31
CA PHE A 625 -34.27 -50.33 -6.57
C PHE A 625 -34.04 -48.82 -6.65
N GLN A 626 -34.96 -48.08 -7.30
CA GLN A 626 -34.93 -46.60 -7.31
C GLN A 626 -35.05 -46.02 -5.89
N LEU A 627 -35.93 -46.58 -5.06
CA LEU A 627 -36.12 -46.11 -3.68
C LEU A 627 -34.87 -46.38 -2.82
N ARG A 628 -34.24 -47.56 -2.98
CA ARG A 628 -33.03 -47.95 -2.24
C ARG A 628 -31.82 -47.13 -2.67
N CYS A 629 -31.66 -46.89 -3.97
CA CYS A 629 -30.47 -46.21 -4.51
C CYS A 629 -30.60 -44.70 -4.59
N ARG A 630 -31.75 -44.15 -4.20
CA ARG A 630 -32.01 -42.71 -4.16
C ARG A 630 -30.95 -41.94 -3.36
N ASP A 631 -30.40 -42.56 -2.31
CA ASP A 631 -29.41 -41.93 -1.45
C ASP A 631 -28.04 -41.75 -2.14
N PHE A 632 -27.81 -42.44 -3.26
CA PHE A 632 -26.59 -42.30 -4.07
C PHE A 632 -26.71 -41.24 -5.17
N LEU A 633 -27.87 -40.61 -5.36
CA LEU A 633 -28.02 -39.50 -6.31
C LEU A 633 -27.01 -38.38 -6.01
N GLY A 634 -26.30 -37.93 -7.05
CA GLY A 634 -25.27 -36.90 -6.94
C GLY A 634 -23.92 -37.37 -6.38
N THR A 635 -23.76 -38.66 -6.08
CA THR A 635 -22.46 -39.22 -5.64
C THR A 635 -21.49 -39.25 -6.82
N LYS A 636 -20.23 -38.86 -6.59
CA LYS A 636 -19.15 -38.94 -7.57
C LYS A 636 -18.64 -40.37 -7.69
N VAL A 637 -18.52 -40.88 -8.91
CA VAL A 637 -18.03 -42.23 -9.23
C VAL A 637 -16.98 -42.17 -10.34
N GLN A 638 -16.09 -43.16 -10.37
CA GLN A 638 -15.06 -43.31 -11.39
C GLN A 638 -15.06 -44.75 -11.90
N TRP A 639 -15.42 -44.94 -13.17
CA TRP A 639 -15.61 -46.26 -13.79
C TRP A 639 -14.94 -46.34 -15.17
N LYS A 640 -14.84 -47.55 -15.71
CA LYS A 640 -14.25 -47.84 -17.03
C LYS A 640 -15.24 -48.54 -17.94
N GLY A 641 -15.26 -48.20 -19.22
CA GLY A 641 -16.17 -48.81 -20.19
C GLY A 641 -15.88 -48.49 -21.65
N PHE A 642 -16.66 -49.08 -22.55
CA PHE A 642 -16.48 -48.97 -24.01
C PHE A 642 -17.53 -48.06 -24.65
N VAL A 643 -17.11 -47.18 -25.56
CA VAL A 643 -18.01 -46.28 -26.29
C VAL A 643 -18.91 -47.06 -27.24
N GLU A 644 -20.23 -46.85 -27.13
CA GLU A 644 -21.19 -47.37 -28.11
C GLU A 644 -21.57 -46.27 -29.11
N GLN A 645 -21.97 -45.10 -28.62
CA GLN A 645 -22.38 -43.97 -29.45
C GLN A 645 -22.23 -42.63 -28.74
N VAL A 646 -22.02 -41.57 -29.53
CA VAL A 646 -22.07 -40.18 -29.09
C VAL A 646 -23.19 -39.47 -29.85
N LYS A 647 -24.13 -38.87 -29.12
CA LYS A 647 -25.28 -38.17 -29.69
C LYS A 647 -25.45 -36.79 -29.06
N ILE A 648 -25.86 -35.80 -29.84
CA ILE A 648 -26.34 -34.51 -29.32
C ILE A 648 -27.80 -34.69 -28.89
N THR A 649 -28.09 -34.47 -27.60
CA THR A 649 -29.47 -34.58 -27.05
C THR A 649 -30.19 -33.25 -27.05
N LYS A 650 -29.49 -32.17 -26.78
CA LYS A 650 -30.07 -30.84 -26.64
C LYS A 650 -29.16 -29.77 -27.27
N VAL A 651 -29.78 -28.82 -27.96
CA VAL A 651 -29.13 -27.62 -28.48
C VAL A 651 -29.92 -26.43 -27.96
N GLU A 652 -29.34 -25.66 -27.04
CA GLU A 652 -29.94 -24.44 -26.51
C GLU A 652 -29.18 -23.22 -27.02
N ASN A 653 -29.90 -22.30 -27.67
CA ASN A 653 -29.36 -21.00 -28.05
C ASN A 653 -30.24 -19.90 -27.45
N THR A 654 -29.86 -19.47 -26.26
CA THR A 654 -30.58 -18.44 -25.50
C THR A 654 -30.58 -17.11 -26.22
N ALA A 655 -29.46 -16.74 -26.86
CA ALA A 655 -29.33 -15.51 -27.64
C ALA A 655 -30.29 -15.50 -28.85
N ASP A 656 -30.34 -16.59 -29.61
CA ASP A 656 -31.23 -16.76 -30.76
C ASP A 656 -32.71 -16.77 -30.36
N SER A 657 -33.04 -17.40 -29.22
CA SER A 657 -34.41 -17.43 -28.69
C SER A 657 -34.92 -16.03 -28.34
N VAL A 658 -34.08 -15.18 -27.74
CA VAL A 658 -34.43 -13.80 -27.37
C VAL A 658 -34.47 -12.89 -28.59
N ILE A 659 -33.48 -12.98 -29.47
CA ILE A 659 -33.40 -12.10 -30.66
C ILE A 659 -34.57 -12.38 -31.62
N LYS A 660 -35.01 -13.63 -31.74
CA LYS A 660 -36.18 -14.00 -32.56
C LYS A 660 -37.52 -13.54 -31.99
N THR A 661 -37.62 -13.29 -30.68
CA THR A 661 -38.84 -12.71 -30.08
C THR A 661 -38.99 -11.20 -30.32
N LEU A 662 -37.95 -10.52 -30.82
CA LEU A 662 -38.00 -9.10 -31.15
C LEU A 662 -38.65 -8.87 -32.52
N PRO A 663 -39.22 -7.67 -32.77
CA PRO A 663 -39.69 -7.28 -34.10
C PRO A 663 -38.57 -7.39 -35.15
N SER A 664 -38.91 -7.77 -36.38
CA SER A 664 -37.95 -8.02 -37.48
C SER A 664 -36.99 -6.86 -37.76
N ILE A 665 -37.42 -5.62 -37.48
CA ILE A 665 -36.63 -4.39 -37.61
C ILE A 665 -35.39 -4.40 -36.70
N LEU A 666 -35.47 -5.10 -35.56
CA LEU A 666 -34.38 -5.21 -34.58
C LEU A 666 -33.72 -6.59 -34.60
N SER A 667 -34.46 -7.67 -34.94
CA SER A 667 -33.90 -9.02 -34.88
C SER A 667 -32.73 -9.23 -35.84
N GLU A 668 -32.86 -8.81 -37.11
CA GLU A 668 -31.81 -9.02 -38.12
C GLU A 668 -30.52 -8.23 -37.85
N PRO A 669 -30.56 -6.92 -37.53
CA PRO A 669 -29.37 -6.18 -37.15
C PRO A 669 -28.69 -6.76 -35.90
N LEU A 670 -29.48 -7.16 -34.89
CA LEU A 670 -28.94 -7.70 -33.64
C LEU A 670 -28.32 -9.10 -33.85
N SER A 671 -28.92 -9.96 -34.66
CA SER A 671 -28.31 -11.25 -35.04
C SER A 671 -26.97 -11.09 -35.74
N CYS A 672 -26.77 -10.01 -36.51
CA CYS A 672 -25.48 -9.72 -37.15
C CYS A 672 -24.46 -9.02 -36.25
N ILE A 673 -24.91 -8.24 -35.26
CA ILE A 673 -24.02 -7.59 -34.30
C ILE A 673 -23.46 -8.60 -33.31
N TYR A 674 -24.29 -9.52 -32.83
CA TYR A 674 -23.93 -10.50 -31.79
C TYR A 674 -23.55 -11.88 -32.35
N GLY A 675 -23.78 -12.12 -33.64
CA GLY A 675 -23.45 -13.36 -34.33
C GLY A 675 -22.40 -13.18 -35.42
N GLU A 676 -22.26 -14.20 -36.25
CA GLU A 676 -21.32 -14.21 -37.36
C GLU A 676 -22.07 -14.11 -38.68
N ARG A 677 -21.44 -13.48 -39.69
CA ARG A 677 -21.98 -13.47 -41.05
C ARG A 677 -21.80 -14.85 -41.67
N ILE A 678 -22.85 -15.32 -42.34
CA ILE A 678 -22.77 -16.54 -43.13
C ILE A 678 -21.80 -16.27 -44.29
N GLY A 679 -20.70 -17.01 -44.35
CA GLY A 679 -19.67 -16.86 -45.37
C GLY A 679 -20.16 -17.12 -46.79
N GLU A 680 -19.40 -16.67 -47.79
CA GLU A 680 -19.72 -16.92 -49.20
C GLU A 680 -19.55 -18.41 -49.55
N CYS A 681 -20.54 -18.99 -50.21
CA CYS A 681 -20.53 -20.39 -50.61
C CYS A 681 -19.59 -20.61 -51.82
N ASP A 682 -18.32 -20.90 -51.57
CA ASP A 682 -17.33 -21.13 -52.63
C ASP A 682 -17.26 -22.61 -53.06
N PRO A 683 -17.54 -22.93 -54.35
CA PRO A 683 -17.48 -24.29 -54.87
C PRO A 683 -16.06 -24.89 -54.92
N LYS A 684 -15.00 -24.09 -54.77
CA LYS A 684 -13.61 -24.56 -54.82
C LYS A 684 -13.07 -25.05 -53.48
N THR A 685 -13.57 -24.50 -52.37
CA THR A 685 -13.06 -24.77 -51.01
C THR A 685 -13.95 -25.75 -50.22
N MET A 686 -15.23 -25.86 -50.58
CA MET A 686 -16.20 -26.67 -49.84
C MET A 686 -16.46 -28.05 -50.47
N SER A 687 -16.71 -29.06 -49.63
CA SER A 687 -17.18 -30.37 -50.10
C SER A 687 -18.58 -30.29 -50.73
N LYS A 688 -18.95 -31.20 -51.65
CA LYS A 688 -20.26 -31.19 -52.33
C LYS A 688 -21.47 -31.12 -51.37
N ARG A 689 -21.38 -31.77 -50.20
CA ARG A 689 -22.43 -31.69 -49.16
C ARG A 689 -22.45 -30.34 -48.45
N ALA A 690 -21.27 -29.81 -48.10
CA ALA A 690 -21.14 -28.53 -47.43
C ALA A 690 -21.58 -27.37 -48.34
N LEU A 691 -21.26 -27.43 -49.63
CA LEU A 691 -21.71 -26.46 -50.63
C LEU A 691 -23.24 -26.45 -50.75
N LYS A 692 -23.86 -27.64 -50.85
CA LYS A 692 -25.32 -27.76 -50.88
C LYS A 692 -25.99 -27.24 -49.61
N HIS A 693 -25.39 -27.50 -48.44
CA HIS A 693 -25.87 -26.98 -47.17
C HIS A 693 -25.78 -25.44 -47.12
N CYS A 694 -24.64 -24.86 -47.52
CA CYS A 694 -24.43 -23.42 -47.57
C CYS A 694 -25.44 -22.73 -48.51
N GLN A 695 -25.68 -23.29 -49.70
CA GLN A 695 -26.68 -22.79 -50.64
C GLN A 695 -28.09 -22.80 -50.05
N LEU A 696 -28.51 -23.93 -49.47
CA LEU A 696 -29.82 -24.06 -48.84
C LEU A 696 -30.01 -23.10 -47.65
N VAL A 697 -28.96 -22.87 -46.86
CA VAL A 697 -29.02 -21.91 -45.75
C VAL A 697 -29.14 -20.48 -46.28
N ARG A 698 -28.43 -20.14 -47.36
CA ARG A 698 -28.51 -18.81 -47.98
C ARG A 698 -29.88 -18.53 -48.60
N ASP A 699 -30.50 -19.56 -49.18
CA ASP A 699 -31.85 -19.47 -49.75
C ASP A 699 -32.93 -19.17 -48.70
N THR A 700 -32.64 -19.33 -47.39
CA THR A 700 -33.53 -18.92 -46.30
C THR A 700 -33.59 -17.40 -46.07
N GLY A 701 -32.77 -16.61 -46.77
CA GLY A 701 -32.73 -15.15 -46.65
C GLY A 701 -32.00 -14.62 -45.40
N ARG A 702 -31.46 -15.51 -44.55
CA ARG A 702 -30.66 -15.12 -43.37
C ARG A 702 -29.24 -14.75 -43.78
N THR A 703 -28.75 -13.63 -43.27
CA THR A 703 -27.40 -13.12 -43.55
C THR A 703 -26.39 -13.44 -42.43
N CYS A 704 -26.88 -13.68 -41.22
CA CYS A 704 -26.06 -13.93 -40.03
C CYS A 704 -26.62 -15.09 -39.20
N HIS A 705 -25.74 -15.80 -38.49
CA HIS A 705 -26.11 -16.88 -37.57
C HIS A 705 -25.47 -16.67 -36.18
N LEU A 706 -26.16 -17.12 -35.14
CA LEU A 706 -25.72 -17.02 -33.74
C LEU A 706 -25.11 -18.34 -33.26
N GLY A 707 -24.46 -19.09 -34.17
CA GLY A 707 -24.02 -20.47 -33.91
C GLY A 707 -22.96 -20.59 -32.82
N SER A 708 -22.15 -19.54 -32.64
CA SER A 708 -21.14 -19.44 -31.58
C SER A 708 -21.73 -19.42 -30.16
N HIS A 709 -23.02 -19.09 -30.02
CA HIS A 709 -23.75 -19.08 -28.74
C HIS A 709 -24.53 -20.38 -28.47
N ASN A 710 -24.35 -21.42 -29.29
CA ASN A 710 -25.00 -22.71 -29.06
C ASN A 710 -24.39 -23.42 -27.84
N GLN A 711 -25.20 -23.69 -26.82
CA GLN A 711 -24.87 -24.64 -25.77
C GLN A 711 -25.37 -26.02 -26.17
N LEU A 712 -24.43 -26.95 -26.35
CA LEU A 712 -24.69 -28.33 -26.77
C LEU A 712 -24.64 -29.24 -25.54
N THR A 713 -25.64 -30.11 -25.41
CA THR A 713 -25.62 -31.23 -24.47
C THR A 713 -25.43 -32.53 -25.24
N PHE A 714 -24.43 -33.29 -24.85
CA PHE A 714 -24.09 -34.58 -25.42
C PHE A 714 -24.58 -35.70 -24.52
N SER A 715 -25.01 -36.81 -25.12
CA SER A 715 -25.20 -38.10 -24.47
C SER A 715 -24.21 -39.07 -25.08
N LEU A 716 -23.29 -39.53 -24.24
CA LEU A 716 -22.31 -40.57 -24.55
C LEU A 716 -22.83 -41.88 -23.93
N THR A 717 -23.16 -42.85 -24.77
CA THR A 717 -23.59 -44.18 -24.32
C THR A 717 -22.35 -45.07 -24.20
N VAL A 718 -22.12 -45.62 -23.00
CA VAL A 718 -20.97 -46.45 -22.66
C VAL A 718 -21.45 -47.81 -22.18
N LYS A 719 -20.82 -48.87 -22.67
CA LYS A 719 -21.04 -50.24 -22.22
C LYS A 719 -20.02 -50.61 -21.15
N VAL A 720 -20.49 -50.96 -19.96
CA VAL A 720 -19.67 -51.48 -18.86
C VAL A 720 -20.14 -52.91 -18.59
N GLU A 721 -19.27 -53.87 -18.91
CA GLU A 721 -19.60 -55.30 -18.93
C GLU A 721 -20.83 -55.56 -19.82
N ASP A 722 -21.98 -55.93 -19.22
CA ASP A 722 -23.25 -56.19 -19.92
C ASP A 722 -24.29 -55.06 -19.76
N THR A 723 -23.95 -53.98 -19.06
CA THR A 723 -24.88 -52.87 -18.78
C THR A 723 -24.56 -51.65 -19.63
N VAL A 724 -25.61 -51.00 -20.15
CA VAL A 724 -25.51 -49.75 -20.93
C VAL A 724 -25.74 -48.55 -20.02
N LEU A 725 -24.77 -47.64 -20.00
CA LEU A 725 -24.79 -46.40 -19.21
C LEU A 725 -24.91 -45.19 -20.12
N ASN A 726 -25.66 -44.19 -19.68
CA ASN A 726 -25.80 -42.92 -20.40
C ASN A 726 -25.07 -41.80 -19.67
N LEU A 727 -24.05 -41.23 -20.29
CA LEU A 727 -23.27 -40.13 -19.76
C LEU A 727 -23.72 -38.81 -20.41
N GLU A 728 -24.37 -37.94 -19.66
CA GLU A 728 -24.74 -36.59 -20.07
C GLU A 728 -23.54 -35.66 -19.87
N ALA A 729 -23.14 -34.94 -20.93
CA ALA A 729 -21.98 -34.06 -20.93
C ALA A 729 -22.31 -32.68 -21.50
N GLY A 730 -21.72 -31.65 -20.92
CA GLY A 730 -21.84 -30.26 -21.37
C GLY A 730 -20.99 -29.94 -22.60
N SER A 731 -21.10 -28.70 -23.08
CA SER A 731 -20.39 -28.21 -24.27
C SER A 731 -18.87 -28.16 -24.10
N SER A 732 -18.36 -28.14 -22.87
CA SER A 732 -16.92 -28.20 -22.56
C SER A 732 -16.25 -29.46 -23.12
N PHE A 733 -16.98 -30.58 -23.19
CA PHE A 733 -16.47 -31.85 -23.69
C PHE A 733 -16.63 -32.03 -25.22
N GLN A 734 -17.16 -31.03 -25.93
CA GLN A 734 -17.52 -31.13 -27.36
C GLN A 734 -16.38 -31.66 -28.23
N SER A 735 -15.18 -31.07 -28.11
CA SER A 735 -14.03 -31.43 -28.94
C SER A 735 -13.57 -32.87 -28.73
N ARG A 736 -13.55 -33.34 -27.48
CA ARG A 736 -13.18 -34.72 -27.13
C ARG A 736 -14.25 -35.71 -27.54
N LEU A 737 -15.52 -35.43 -27.24
CA LEU A 737 -16.63 -36.33 -27.58
C LEU A 737 -16.81 -36.48 -29.09
N MET A 738 -16.59 -35.41 -29.87
CA MET A 738 -16.61 -35.49 -31.33
C MET A 738 -15.42 -36.27 -31.92
N ALA A 739 -14.33 -36.44 -31.16
CA ALA A 739 -13.16 -37.20 -31.58
C ALA A 739 -13.27 -38.71 -31.26
N LEU A 740 -14.17 -39.11 -30.37
CA LEU A 740 -14.37 -40.51 -29.96
C LEU A 740 -14.96 -41.38 -31.08
N LEU A 741 -14.59 -42.66 -31.09
CA LEU A 741 -15.09 -43.67 -32.01
C LEU A 741 -15.78 -44.81 -31.25
N PRO A 742 -16.80 -45.46 -31.84
CA PRO A 742 -17.39 -46.65 -31.26
C PRO A 742 -16.33 -47.74 -31.03
N GLY A 743 -16.30 -48.31 -29.82
CA GLY A 743 -15.34 -49.32 -29.39
C GLY A 743 -14.13 -48.78 -28.61
N ASP A 744 -13.95 -47.46 -28.51
CA ASP A 744 -12.89 -46.87 -27.67
C ASP A 744 -13.10 -47.21 -26.18
N GLU A 745 -12.02 -47.58 -25.48
CA GLU A 745 -12.02 -47.76 -24.03
C GLU A 745 -11.79 -46.43 -23.31
N LEU A 746 -12.68 -46.11 -22.38
CA LEU A 746 -12.68 -44.88 -21.61
C LEU A 746 -12.59 -45.15 -20.12
N GLU A 747 -11.83 -44.31 -19.43
CA GLU A 747 -11.94 -44.08 -18.00
C GLU A 747 -12.65 -42.75 -17.80
N PHE A 748 -13.74 -42.76 -17.03
CA PHE A 748 -14.57 -41.58 -16.85
C PHE A 748 -14.94 -41.38 -15.39
N SER A 749 -15.05 -40.11 -14.99
CA SER A 749 -15.63 -39.72 -13.71
C SER A 749 -16.92 -38.94 -13.93
N GLY A 750 -17.90 -39.15 -13.07
CA GLY A 750 -19.20 -38.50 -13.19
C GLY A 750 -20.03 -38.57 -11.91
N THR A 751 -21.12 -37.82 -11.90
CA THR A 751 -22.09 -37.82 -10.80
C THR A 751 -23.36 -38.55 -11.21
N LEU A 752 -23.87 -39.43 -10.34
CA LEU A 752 -25.09 -40.19 -10.61
C LEU A 752 -26.30 -39.25 -10.75
N ALA A 753 -26.95 -39.26 -11.91
CA ALA A 753 -28.09 -38.42 -12.25
C ALA A 753 -29.43 -39.18 -12.22
N ASP A 754 -29.41 -40.46 -12.58
CA ASP A 754 -30.53 -41.39 -12.42
C ASP A 754 -30.02 -42.74 -11.90
N VAL A 755 -30.74 -43.32 -10.93
CA VAL A 755 -30.30 -44.49 -10.14
C VAL A 755 -31.41 -45.51 -10.02
N GLY A 756 -31.05 -46.79 -9.86
CA GLY A 756 -32.05 -47.84 -9.70
C GLY A 756 -32.74 -48.26 -11.00
N THR A 757 -32.19 -47.90 -12.17
CA THR A 757 -32.71 -48.22 -13.50
C THR A 757 -31.78 -49.18 -14.24
N ALA A 758 -32.32 -49.89 -15.25
CA ALA A 758 -31.55 -50.82 -16.08
C ALA A 758 -30.48 -50.11 -16.95
N SER A 759 -30.65 -48.81 -17.19
CA SER A 759 -29.70 -47.97 -17.92
C SER A 759 -29.46 -46.66 -17.16
N PRO A 760 -28.58 -46.66 -16.16
CA PRO A 760 -28.40 -45.49 -15.31
C PRO A 760 -27.77 -44.33 -16.07
N SER A 761 -28.09 -43.11 -15.63
CA SER A 761 -27.54 -41.89 -16.23
C SER A 761 -26.59 -41.17 -15.28
N LEU A 762 -25.50 -40.64 -15.82
CA LEU A 762 -24.49 -39.89 -15.07
C LEU A 762 -24.21 -38.57 -15.77
N LYS A 763 -23.88 -37.55 -14.99
CA LYS A 763 -23.31 -36.30 -15.50
C LYS A 763 -21.80 -36.39 -15.51
N LEU A 764 -21.21 -36.28 -16.70
CA LEU A 764 -19.79 -36.42 -16.94
C LEU A 764 -19.00 -35.26 -16.30
N LYS A 765 -17.92 -35.60 -15.59
CA LYS A 765 -16.98 -34.65 -14.96
C LYS A 765 -15.59 -34.71 -15.57
N SER A 766 -15.11 -35.91 -15.88
CA SER A 766 -13.88 -36.09 -16.67
C SER A 766 -13.98 -37.34 -17.53
N VAL A 767 -13.27 -37.34 -18.65
CA VAL A 767 -13.16 -38.50 -19.55
C VAL A 767 -11.77 -38.57 -20.15
N THR A 768 -11.15 -39.74 -20.02
CA THR A 768 -9.83 -40.06 -20.58
C THR A 768 -9.97 -41.30 -21.45
N CYS A 769 -9.49 -41.20 -22.70
CA CYS A 769 -9.44 -42.35 -23.61
C CYS A 769 -8.16 -43.14 -23.31
N VAL A 770 -8.31 -44.42 -22.99
CA VAL A 770 -7.19 -45.32 -22.69
C VAL A 770 -6.65 -45.96 -23.97
N SER A 771 -7.51 -46.15 -24.98
CA SER A 771 -7.13 -46.83 -26.22
C SER A 771 -6.25 -46.00 -27.17
N ARG A 772 -6.34 -44.66 -27.13
CA ARG A 772 -5.58 -43.77 -28.01
C ARG A 772 -5.43 -42.35 -27.46
N GLU A 773 -4.33 -41.70 -27.82
CA GLU A 773 -4.10 -40.28 -27.50
C GLU A 773 -5.05 -39.38 -28.30
N LEU A 774 -5.92 -38.67 -27.59
CA LEU A 774 -6.75 -37.60 -28.15
C LEU A 774 -5.94 -36.30 -28.20
N PRO A 775 -6.19 -35.40 -29.17
CA PRO A 775 -5.47 -34.13 -29.26
C PRO A 775 -5.55 -33.34 -27.95
N LEU A 776 -4.38 -32.93 -27.44
CA LEU A 776 -4.19 -32.14 -26.22
C LEU A 776 -4.98 -30.82 -26.30
N ILE A 777 -6.19 -30.83 -25.75
CA ILE A 777 -6.99 -29.65 -25.51
C ILE A 777 -7.29 -29.66 -24.00
N ALA A 778 -6.84 -28.62 -23.32
CA ALA A 778 -6.94 -28.47 -21.87
C ALA A 778 -8.41 -28.52 -21.42
N ASP A 779 -8.72 -29.41 -20.48
CA ASP A 779 -9.99 -29.34 -19.77
C ASP A 779 -9.93 -28.17 -18.79
N ILE A 780 -11.01 -27.40 -18.72
CA ILE A 780 -11.33 -26.63 -17.52
C ILE A 780 -12.14 -27.60 -16.66
N GLU A 781 -11.48 -28.18 -15.66
CA GLU A 781 -12.14 -29.02 -14.66
C GLU A 781 -13.29 -28.22 -14.03
N GLU A 782 -14.51 -28.78 -14.06
CA GLU A 782 -15.73 -28.05 -13.70
C GLU A 782 -15.93 -27.91 -12.17
N ASP A 783 -14.89 -28.20 -11.37
CA ASP A 783 -14.85 -28.05 -9.92
C ASP A 783 -13.66 -27.13 -9.53
N LEU A 784 -13.72 -25.85 -9.93
CA LEU A 784 -13.02 -24.81 -9.19
C LEU A 784 -13.71 -24.68 -7.83
N ASP A 785 -13.04 -24.95 -6.71
CA ASP A 785 -13.19 -24.09 -5.51
C ASP A 785 -12.22 -24.40 -4.34
N GLU A 786 -11.78 -25.65 -4.07
CA GLU A 786 -10.93 -25.93 -2.87
C GLU A 786 -9.42 -26.07 -3.13
N ASP A 787 -8.99 -26.93 -4.06
CA ASP A 787 -7.55 -27.20 -4.27
C ASP A 787 -6.77 -25.99 -4.81
N MET A 788 -7.43 -25.15 -5.62
CA MET A 788 -6.85 -23.90 -6.13
C MET A 788 -6.62 -22.89 -4.99
N PHE A 789 -7.50 -22.84 -3.99
CA PHE A 789 -7.37 -21.92 -2.87
C PHE A 789 -6.16 -22.30 -2.00
N PHE A 790 -6.03 -23.58 -1.63
CA PHE A 790 -4.87 -24.06 -0.87
C PHE A 790 -3.56 -23.83 -1.63
N LYS A 791 -3.55 -24.08 -2.94
CA LYS A 791 -2.39 -23.80 -3.80
C LYS A 791 -2.02 -22.32 -3.82
N MET A 792 -2.99 -21.41 -4.01
CA MET A 792 -2.74 -19.97 -3.98
C MET A 792 -2.23 -19.47 -2.62
N VAL A 793 -2.79 -19.99 -1.52
CA VAL A 793 -2.34 -19.64 -0.16
C VAL A 793 -0.94 -20.17 0.09
N ASN A 794 -0.62 -21.39 -0.34
CA ASN A 794 0.73 -21.96 -0.21
C ASN A 794 1.78 -21.19 -1.03
N GLU A 795 1.45 -20.83 -2.28
CA GLU A 795 2.29 -19.96 -3.09
C GLU A 795 2.46 -18.57 -2.46
N ALA A 796 1.42 -18.05 -1.81
CA ALA A 796 1.49 -16.77 -1.12
C ALA A 796 2.36 -16.81 0.15
N ILE A 797 2.29 -17.90 0.91
CA ILE A 797 3.18 -18.18 2.04
C ILE A 797 4.62 -18.28 1.54
N ALA A 798 4.85 -18.97 0.42
CA ALA A 798 6.17 -19.10 -0.19
C ALA A 798 6.78 -17.75 -0.54
N LEU A 799 6.04 -16.90 -1.25
CA LEU A 799 6.55 -15.58 -1.65
C LEU A 799 6.83 -14.68 -0.45
N THR A 800 5.95 -14.70 0.55
CA THR A 800 6.09 -13.88 1.77
C THR A 800 7.26 -14.36 2.64
N PHE A 801 7.46 -15.68 2.76
CA PHE A 801 8.59 -16.27 3.48
C PHE A 801 9.92 -15.95 2.78
N ASN A 802 9.96 -16.14 1.45
CA ASN A 802 11.15 -15.88 0.65
C ASN A 802 11.52 -14.39 0.61
N PHE A 803 10.54 -13.47 0.69
CA PHE A 803 10.81 -12.02 0.79
C PHE A 803 11.77 -11.66 1.92
N GLY A 804 11.65 -12.32 3.09
CA GLY A 804 12.44 -11.97 4.27
C GLY A 804 13.70 -12.79 4.49
N LEU A 805 13.75 -14.02 3.96
CA LEU A 805 14.71 -15.03 4.40
C LEU A 805 15.54 -15.64 3.27
N PHE A 806 15.16 -15.44 2.00
CA PHE A 806 15.96 -15.85 0.86
C PHE A 806 17.23 -14.96 0.76
N PRO A 807 18.43 -15.51 0.45
CA PRO A 807 18.72 -16.87 0.02
C PRO A 807 19.01 -17.88 1.14
N ILE A 808 19.06 -17.46 2.42
CA ILE A 808 19.42 -18.34 3.56
C ILE A 808 18.40 -19.46 3.74
N LEU A 809 17.11 -19.11 3.78
CA LEU A 809 16.01 -20.06 3.83
C LEU A 809 15.15 -19.85 2.58
N SER A 810 14.83 -20.95 1.91
CA SER A 810 13.85 -20.97 0.83
C SER A 810 12.69 -21.88 1.22
N TYR A 811 11.47 -21.40 1.04
CA TYR A 811 10.27 -22.22 1.09
C TYR A 811 9.79 -22.47 -0.35
N SER A 812 9.60 -23.74 -0.69
CA SER A 812 8.92 -24.18 -1.91
C SER A 812 7.67 -24.93 -1.51
N ALA A 813 6.51 -24.49 -2.00
CA ALA A 813 5.28 -25.26 -1.87
C ALA A 813 5.45 -26.60 -2.61
N GLN A 814 5.14 -27.71 -1.93
CA GLN A 814 5.06 -29.05 -2.53
C GLN A 814 3.72 -29.23 -3.23
#